data_AF-A0A2T6NGY9-F1
#
_entry.id   AF-A0A2T6NGY9-F1
#
_cell.length_a   1.000
_cell.length_b   1.000
_cell.length_c   1.000
_cell.angle_alpha   90.00
_cell.angle_beta   90.00
_cell.angle_gamma   90.00
#
_symmetry.space_group_name_H-M   'P 1'
#
loop_
_entity.id
_entity.type
_entity.pdbx_description
1 polymer ?
#
loop_
_entity_poly.entity_id
_entity_poly.type
_entity_poly.pdbx_seq_one_letter_code
_entity_poly.pdbx_strand_id
1 'polypeptide(L)'
;MPAISVIIPSYNHAHYIAQAIESVLRQSFSDWELIIIDDCSNDDSWSVINSYTDKRIHSSRHKQNQGAHNTINEGLALAKGEFLTILNSDDIYSRDRLLQLHSKATQEGIAFLATSVQPITADGTPMAAPDSHWNQWYTGLLDNYRENSQLLTGLCKGNLLITTSNFFFSREIYDKHGGFADYRYVHDYEFVLRLIFAGYKTALLADSALVQYRIHDTNTIQENPVAANVETAQLLSDSIPEILAHSRQHSDKNLLLITEQIGWLGDNVQATVNQREASHKQRINLLTQQIRQTEKNYQQQISAIYNSTSYRLGNRIVGPIQRLRSRVTRFLNRNAHRIHDIAETKAVILNNRARLKCVSFDIFDTLLARVIEPPEAVQMAVCRELAAILGGDHNTESVWQARQNAEQHLRAAARENSGDGECHFDDLVNDWVNELDSDTPNDRLAALIHKIEVEMECLALYVKPDMVELLSWIRQHDLKVIATSDMYLGERHIREILSEKGLLDRLDELHVSSESGLCKHSGKLFQHILEQHKWRPEELLHIGDNPISDSQALLAQGGIGLHLHEKHELTRRKHQILHHEMCHYGGPWPGMWFSQVYDALLSQQQDNQVESGFFYQYGRHRLGPLFNIFMAGLTEAVRRDRIDKLYFVARDGFIFQQLYSMWKSDDCPQGEYLYASRKTIMAASISQGMTLDQARMALFNPKQQGLLSILKTFGLQRKEFESLAHRHGFEEMDQPLTDHRDRRLKDFLDEPEVQHKISAYGSLCRERLERYLEQLGFFSHDTVAFVDIGWNGTIQKYLKSAFGHRHDFPKMSGYYFAFVGKIHKEFGEDNRVHGLLYEADSDPEAFKTATEFEELFEQGARSLEATTTGYADDDGMISPILKPSDSADRVAEIQCNESIKQIHAGVQSSTEAFVNAYRLTGVNFDQLRPYGFALLERAIIYPTRDEIEHITGLAHSEDFGHENILNLKSPPVRLGGLLFHPRAVWHNLLNAPWKAAMFADLPTHLWNFMFRVLKVVRHS
;
A
#
# COMPACT_ATOMS: atom_id res chain seq x y z
N MET A 1 29.50 -8.52 41.80
CA MET A 1 28.84 -8.75 40.50
C MET A 1 28.39 -10.19 40.52
N PRO A 2 27.18 -10.52 40.03
CA PRO A 2 26.74 -11.91 39.95
C PRO A 2 27.65 -12.71 39.03
N ALA A 3 27.75 -14.03 39.18
CA ALA A 3 28.49 -14.86 38.24
C ALA A 3 27.67 -15.11 36.95
N ILE A 4 26.34 -15.20 37.06
CA ILE A 4 25.45 -15.48 35.93
C ILE A 4 24.30 -14.45 35.89
N SER A 5 24.00 -13.89 34.72
CA SER A 5 22.75 -13.17 34.47
C SER A 5 21.80 -14.03 33.66
N VAL A 6 20.58 -14.21 34.16
CA VAL A 6 19.47 -14.86 33.44
C VAL A 6 18.56 -13.77 32.87
N ILE A 7 18.23 -13.85 31.59
CA ILE A 7 17.36 -12.90 30.89
C ILE A 7 16.04 -13.60 30.53
N ILE A 8 14.90 -13.05 30.95
CA ILE A 8 13.57 -13.52 30.57
C ILE A 8 12.83 -12.44 29.77
N PRO A 9 12.69 -12.58 28.44
CA PRO A 9 11.73 -11.79 27.67
C PRO A 9 10.31 -12.34 27.89
N SER A 10 9.34 -11.47 28.17
CA SER A 10 7.93 -11.86 28.37
C SER A 10 6.98 -11.09 27.46
N TYR A 11 6.09 -11.80 26.77
CA TYR A 11 4.98 -11.21 26.04
C TYR A 11 3.78 -12.17 26.06
N ASN A 12 2.67 -11.77 26.68
CA ASN A 12 1.40 -12.53 26.75
C ASN A 12 1.54 -13.98 27.26
N HIS A 13 2.31 -14.18 28.35
CA HIS A 13 2.61 -15.49 28.91
C HIS A 13 2.20 -15.60 30.39
N ALA A 14 1.09 -14.96 30.80
CA ALA A 14 0.62 -14.99 32.18
C ALA A 14 0.51 -16.42 32.77
N HIS A 15 0.16 -17.39 31.92
CA HIS A 15 0.01 -18.80 32.31
C HIS A 15 1.33 -19.54 32.54
N TYR A 16 2.45 -19.05 32.02
CA TYR A 16 3.74 -19.77 32.01
C TYR A 16 4.85 -19.05 32.78
N ILE A 17 4.84 -17.72 32.78
CA ILE A 17 5.92 -16.88 33.31
C ILE A 17 6.28 -17.20 34.77
N ALA A 18 5.28 -17.55 35.60
CA ALA A 18 5.51 -17.97 36.98
C ALA A 18 6.41 -19.23 37.06
N GLN A 19 6.18 -20.23 36.20
CA GLN A 19 6.98 -21.46 36.18
C GLN A 19 8.42 -21.18 35.72
N ALA A 20 8.60 -20.29 34.76
CA ALA A 20 9.92 -19.87 34.30
C ALA A 20 10.71 -19.19 35.43
N ILE A 21 10.14 -18.19 36.10
CA ILE A 21 10.76 -17.47 37.23
C ILE A 21 11.09 -18.43 38.38
N GLU A 22 10.14 -19.29 38.76
CA GLU A 22 10.33 -20.31 39.81
C GLU A 22 11.49 -21.27 39.49
N SER A 23 11.69 -21.61 38.22
CA SER A 23 12.78 -22.49 37.81
C SER A 23 14.18 -21.87 38.01
N VAL A 24 14.28 -20.54 37.88
CA VAL A 24 15.50 -19.78 38.17
C VAL A 24 15.70 -19.65 39.69
N LEU A 25 14.63 -19.35 40.43
CA LEU A 25 14.68 -19.25 41.89
C LEU A 25 15.13 -20.55 42.57
N ARG A 26 14.79 -21.70 41.98
CA ARG A 26 15.13 -23.04 42.49
C ARG A 26 16.50 -23.56 42.07
N GLN A 27 17.30 -22.77 41.33
CA GLN A 27 18.64 -23.19 40.91
C GLN A 27 19.53 -23.52 42.12
N SER A 28 20.33 -24.59 42.02
CA SER A 28 21.29 -24.98 43.07
C SER A 28 22.53 -24.06 43.11
N PHE A 29 22.81 -23.34 42.03
CA PHE A 29 23.77 -22.25 41.98
C PHE A 29 23.10 -20.97 42.47
N SER A 30 23.67 -20.26 43.44
CA SER A 30 23.05 -19.11 44.10
C SER A 30 23.52 -17.74 43.60
N ASP A 31 24.69 -17.67 42.95
CA ASP A 31 25.33 -16.42 42.52
C ASP A 31 24.86 -15.97 41.12
N TRP A 32 23.59 -15.58 41.05
CA TRP A 32 22.96 -15.11 39.82
C TRP A 32 22.12 -13.84 40.05
N GLU A 33 21.86 -13.11 38.98
CA GLU A 33 20.78 -12.13 38.87
C GLU A 33 19.78 -12.53 37.78
N LEU A 34 18.54 -12.07 37.90
CA LEU A 34 17.47 -12.34 36.95
C LEU A 34 16.91 -11.02 36.43
N ILE A 35 16.97 -10.82 35.13
CA ILE A 35 16.44 -9.64 34.43
C ILE A 35 15.21 -10.09 33.65
N ILE A 36 14.06 -9.48 33.92
CA ILE A 36 12.79 -9.81 33.28
C ILE A 36 12.28 -8.54 32.58
N ILE A 37 12.05 -8.63 31.28
CA ILE A 37 11.52 -7.50 30.51
C ILE A 37 10.17 -7.92 29.93
N ASP A 38 9.11 -7.26 30.39
CA ASP A 38 7.76 -7.40 29.82
C ASP A 38 7.63 -6.52 28.58
N ASP A 39 7.45 -7.14 27.43
CA ASP A 39 7.40 -6.51 26.11
C ASP A 39 5.99 -5.97 25.79
N CYS A 40 5.44 -5.21 26.75
CA CYS A 40 4.09 -4.65 26.68
C CYS A 40 2.99 -5.73 26.58
N SER A 41 2.98 -6.70 27.50
CA SER A 41 1.93 -7.74 27.52
C SER A 41 0.54 -7.12 27.76
N ASN A 42 -0.48 -7.69 27.11
CA ASN A 42 -1.89 -7.31 27.26
C ASN A 42 -2.67 -8.22 28.24
N ASP A 43 -2.02 -9.27 28.74
CA ASP A 43 -2.55 -10.17 29.76
C ASP A 43 -1.95 -9.89 31.16
N ASP A 44 -2.19 -10.78 32.11
CA ASP A 44 -1.72 -10.66 33.49
C ASP A 44 -0.20 -10.91 33.68
N SER A 45 0.60 -11.06 32.60
CA SER A 45 2.05 -11.33 32.68
C SER A 45 2.76 -10.35 33.60
N TRP A 46 2.55 -9.04 33.40
CA TRP A 46 3.20 -8.00 34.20
C TRP A 46 2.83 -8.08 35.68
N SER A 47 1.57 -8.38 35.97
CA SER A 47 1.07 -8.54 37.34
C SER A 47 1.78 -9.71 38.04
N VAL A 48 1.91 -10.85 37.35
CA VAL A 48 2.62 -12.03 37.85
C VAL A 48 4.10 -11.72 38.08
N ILE A 49 4.77 -11.08 37.12
CA ILE A 49 6.19 -10.67 37.23
C ILE A 49 6.40 -9.78 38.46
N ASN A 50 5.55 -8.76 38.63
CA ASN A 50 5.67 -7.78 39.71
C ASN A 50 5.31 -8.35 41.09
N SER A 51 4.73 -9.55 41.18
CA SER A 51 4.44 -10.22 42.45
C SER A 51 5.68 -10.80 43.13
N TYR A 52 6.79 -10.97 42.40
CA TYR A 52 8.03 -11.52 42.93
C TYR A 52 8.92 -10.45 43.59
N THR A 53 9.31 -10.66 44.84
CA THR A 53 10.07 -9.67 45.65
C THR A 53 11.53 -10.07 45.94
N ASP A 54 12.07 -11.10 45.28
CA ASP A 54 13.47 -11.49 45.48
C ASP A 54 14.39 -10.38 44.94
N LYS A 55 15.31 -9.89 45.79
CA LYS A 55 16.21 -8.77 45.48
C LYS A 55 17.16 -9.01 44.30
N ARG A 56 17.31 -10.26 43.85
CA ARG A 56 18.10 -10.64 42.68
C ARG A 56 17.33 -10.47 41.38
N ILE A 57 16.03 -10.17 41.45
CA ILE A 57 15.15 -9.97 40.30
C ILE A 57 15.05 -8.48 39.98
N HIS A 58 15.27 -8.15 38.71
CA HIS A 58 15.11 -6.83 38.13
C HIS A 58 14.08 -6.91 37.01
N SER A 59 12.92 -6.29 37.19
CA SER A 59 11.86 -6.27 36.18
C SER A 59 11.65 -4.88 35.60
N SER A 60 11.40 -4.82 34.30
CA SER A 60 10.99 -3.62 33.57
C SER A 60 9.87 -3.96 32.58
N ARG A 61 9.15 -2.94 32.12
CA ARG A 61 8.07 -3.08 31.15
C ARG A 61 8.19 -2.04 30.05
N HIS A 62 8.07 -2.48 28.80
CA HIS A 62 8.02 -1.61 27.65
C HIS A 62 6.67 -0.90 27.54
N LYS A 63 6.68 0.29 26.93
CA LYS A 63 5.45 1.02 26.59
C LYS A 63 4.77 0.48 25.33
N GLN A 64 5.53 -0.21 24.48
CA GLN A 64 5.08 -0.78 23.21
C GLN A 64 5.91 -2.03 22.91
N ASN A 65 5.35 -3.00 22.19
CA ASN A 65 6.06 -4.23 21.82
C ASN A 65 7.28 -3.93 20.92
N GLN A 66 8.45 -4.43 21.30
CA GLN A 66 9.74 -4.28 20.61
C GLN A 66 10.16 -5.55 19.86
N GLY A 67 9.52 -6.69 20.12
CA GLY A 67 9.85 -7.99 19.56
C GLY A 67 10.87 -8.76 20.41
N ALA A 68 10.85 -10.08 20.30
CA ALA A 68 11.62 -10.98 21.17
C ALA A 68 13.14 -10.72 21.15
N HIS A 69 13.77 -10.57 19.98
CA HIS A 69 15.22 -10.37 19.89
C HIS A 69 15.65 -9.01 20.47
N ASN A 70 14.87 -7.94 20.27
CA ASN A 70 15.16 -6.61 20.82
C ASN A 70 15.03 -6.63 22.34
N THR A 71 13.98 -7.24 22.86
CA THR A 71 13.77 -7.42 24.30
C THR A 71 14.89 -8.25 24.94
N ILE A 72 15.35 -9.32 24.28
CA ILE A 72 16.52 -10.09 24.74
C ILE A 72 17.78 -9.22 24.73
N ASN A 73 18.04 -8.47 23.65
CA ASN A 73 19.22 -7.63 23.51
C ASN A 73 19.29 -6.53 24.56
N GLU A 74 18.16 -5.92 24.91
CA GLU A 74 18.05 -4.99 26.04
C GLU A 74 18.41 -5.67 27.36
N GLY A 75 17.87 -6.87 27.61
CA GLY A 75 18.21 -7.66 28.79
C GLY A 75 19.69 -8.02 28.88
N LEU A 76 20.32 -8.36 27.75
CA LEU A 76 21.76 -8.63 27.66
C LEU A 76 22.59 -7.37 27.94
N ALA A 77 22.14 -6.20 27.48
CA ALA A 77 22.80 -4.92 27.75
C ALA A 77 22.76 -4.56 29.24
N LEU A 78 21.67 -4.89 29.94
CA LEU A 78 21.48 -4.61 31.36
C LEU A 78 22.22 -5.61 32.27
N ALA A 79 22.51 -6.80 31.77
CA ALA A 79 23.18 -7.87 32.51
C ALA A 79 24.56 -7.46 33.02
N LYS A 80 24.97 -7.97 34.19
CA LYS A 80 26.27 -7.73 34.84
C LYS A 80 27.08 -9.00 35.14
N GLY A 81 26.50 -10.18 34.90
CA GLY A 81 27.11 -11.48 35.13
C GLY A 81 28.27 -11.78 34.19
N GLU A 82 29.26 -12.53 34.64
CA GLU A 82 30.37 -13.01 33.79
C GLU A 82 29.86 -13.95 32.68
N PHE A 83 28.84 -14.74 32.99
CA PHE A 83 28.11 -15.56 32.04
C PHE A 83 26.68 -15.04 31.86
N LEU A 84 26.15 -15.22 30.65
CA LEU A 84 24.83 -14.80 30.20
C LEU A 84 24.03 -16.03 29.78
N THR A 85 22.75 -16.05 30.11
CA THR A 85 21.83 -17.11 29.69
C THR A 85 20.42 -16.55 29.53
N ILE A 86 19.67 -17.06 28.55
CA ILE A 86 18.31 -16.61 28.27
C ILE A 86 17.35 -17.72 28.70
N LEU A 87 16.20 -17.37 29.25
CA LEU A 87 15.08 -18.28 29.48
C LEU A 87 13.81 -17.63 28.92
N ASN A 88 13.25 -18.20 27.86
CA ASN A 88 11.96 -17.76 27.35
C ASN A 88 10.88 -17.98 28.40
N SER A 89 9.90 -17.08 28.45
CA SER A 89 8.90 -16.99 29.52
C SER A 89 7.92 -18.18 29.59
N ASP A 90 7.95 -19.07 28.61
CA ASP A 90 7.18 -20.31 28.48
C ASP A 90 7.99 -21.58 28.84
N ASP A 91 9.32 -21.50 28.90
CA ASP A 91 10.21 -22.63 29.15
C ASP A 91 10.57 -22.80 30.64
N ILE A 92 11.22 -23.92 30.99
CA ILE A 92 11.61 -24.23 32.39
C ILE A 92 13.05 -24.76 32.44
N TYR A 93 13.86 -24.23 33.36
CA TYR A 93 15.18 -24.80 33.67
C TYR A 93 15.13 -25.97 34.64
N SER A 94 16.00 -26.96 34.43
CA SER A 94 16.26 -27.98 35.44
C SER A 94 17.02 -27.38 36.64
N ARG A 95 16.84 -27.97 37.83
CA ARG A 95 17.36 -27.45 39.11
C ARG A 95 18.87 -27.17 39.12
N ASP A 96 19.66 -27.99 38.42
CA ASP A 96 21.13 -27.93 38.46
C ASP A 96 21.73 -27.32 37.19
N ARG A 97 20.92 -26.72 36.31
CA ARG A 97 21.37 -26.18 35.01
C ARG A 97 22.51 -25.18 35.18
N LEU A 98 22.31 -24.14 35.97
CA LEU A 98 23.29 -23.06 36.11
C LEU A 98 24.61 -23.58 36.70
N LEU A 99 24.55 -24.46 37.71
CA LEU A 99 25.72 -25.04 38.35
C LEU A 99 26.54 -25.89 37.36
N GLN A 100 25.86 -26.76 36.60
CA GLN A 100 26.51 -27.66 35.65
C GLN A 100 27.16 -26.89 34.50
N LEU A 101 26.45 -25.91 33.93
CA LEU A 101 26.95 -25.11 32.80
C LEU A 101 28.10 -24.19 33.23
N HIS A 102 27.97 -23.51 34.36
CA HIS A 102 29.05 -22.68 34.90
C HIS A 102 30.31 -23.49 35.20
N SER A 103 30.16 -24.66 35.84
CA SER A 103 31.29 -25.54 36.15
C SER A 103 31.98 -26.02 34.87
N LYS A 104 31.21 -26.46 33.88
CA LYS A 104 31.74 -26.94 32.59
C LYS A 104 32.43 -25.82 31.80
N ALA A 105 31.82 -24.64 31.72
CA ALA A 105 32.39 -23.47 31.03
C ALA A 105 33.72 -23.06 31.65
N THR A 106 33.79 -22.97 32.98
CA THR A 106 34.98 -22.52 33.70
C THR A 106 36.10 -23.56 33.65
N GLN A 107 35.79 -24.84 33.85
CA GLN A 107 36.80 -25.91 33.89
C GLN A 107 37.43 -26.16 32.51
N GLU A 108 36.64 -26.05 31.44
CA GLU A 108 37.10 -26.38 30.09
C GLU A 108 37.33 -25.17 29.19
N GLY A 109 37.11 -23.95 29.70
CA GLY A 109 37.26 -22.71 28.94
C GLY A 109 36.33 -22.65 27.73
N ILE A 110 35.08 -23.08 27.89
CA ILE A 110 34.07 -23.10 26.81
C ILE A 110 33.31 -21.78 26.85
N ALA A 111 33.31 -21.06 25.73
CA ALA A 111 32.71 -19.73 25.62
C ALA A 111 31.19 -19.79 25.38
N PHE A 112 30.70 -20.85 24.71
CA PHE A 112 29.27 -21.07 24.49
C PHE A 112 28.91 -22.54 24.76
N LEU A 113 27.88 -22.75 25.56
CA LEU A 113 27.33 -24.04 25.92
C LEU A 113 25.82 -24.10 25.64
N ALA A 114 25.40 -25.26 25.17
CA ALA A 114 24.00 -25.67 25.14
C ALA A 114 23.86 -27.12 25.61
N THR A 115 22.63 -27.55 25.84
CA THR A 115 22.31 -28.91 26.29
C THR A 115 21.29 -29.56 25.37
N SER A 116 20.97 -30.84 25.55
CA SER A 116 19.72 -31.32 24.95
C SER A 116 18.50 -30.68 25.65
N VAL A 117 17.35 -30.71 24.99
CA VAL A 117 16.08 -30.21 25.55
C VAL A 117 15.08 -31.35 25.74
N GLN A 118 14.23 -31.22 26.76
CA GLN A 118 13.11 -32.12 27.00
C GLN A 118 11.81 -31.42 26.58
N PRO A 119 11.13 -31.85 25.52
CA PRO A 119 9.86 -31.24 25.15
C PRO A 119 8.78 -31.54 26.19
N ILE A 120 8.01 -30.51 26.55
CA ILE A 120 6.84 -30.55 27.42
C ILE A 120 5.63 -29.98 26.67
N THR A 121 4.44 -30.49 26.98
CA THR A 121 3.17 -29.97 26.45
C THR A 121 2.79 -28.63 27.11
N ALA A 122 1.77 -27.96 26.59
CA ALA A 122 1.26 -26.69 27.10
C ALA A 122 0.97 -26.69 28.62
N ASP A 123 0.51 -27.81 29.18
CA ASP A 123 0.25 -28.03 30.62
C ASP A 123 1.51 -28.38 31.44
N GLY A 124 2.66 -28.52 30.80
CA GLY A 124 3.94 -28.81 31.45
C GLY A 124 4.24 -30.30 31.61
N THR A 125 3.47 -31.18 30.97
CA THR A 125 3.68 -32.62 31.01
C THR A 125 4.79 -33.02 30.02
N PRO A 126 5.79 -33.85 30.40
CA PRO A 126 6.78 -34.35 29.46
C PRO A 126 6.15 -35.12 28.30
N MET A 127 6.54 -34.80 27.07
CA MET A 127 6.06 -35.51 25.90
C MET A 127 6.65 -36.93 25.84
N ALA A 128 5.79 -37.95 25.73
CA ALA A 128 6.22 -39.34 25.67
C ALA A 128 7.05 -39.64 24.41
N ALA A 129 8.15 -40.38 24.58
CA ALA A 129 8.88 -41.04 23.50
C ALA A 129 8.41 -42.51 23.38
N PRO A 130 8.37 -43.12 22.18
CA PRO A 130 8.95 -42.66 20.91
C PRO A 130 7.94 -42.13 19.87
N ASP A 131 6.64 -42.08 20.15
CA ASP A 131 5.61 -41.89 19.11
C ASP A 131 5.42 -40.43 18.62
N SER A 132 6.10 -39.45 19.25
CA SER A 132 6.06 -38.06 18.80
C SER A 132 7.06 -37.82 17.66
N HIS A 133 6.56 -37.31 16.52
CA HIS A 133 7.37 -36.89 15.37
C HIS A 133 8.48 -35.90 15.78
N TRP A 134 8.18 -35.00 16.74
CA TRP A 134 9.16 -34.05 17.26
C TRP A 134 10.32 -34.77 17.96
N ASN A 135 10.03 -35.76 18.81
CA ASN A 135 11.05 -36.53 19.53
C ASN A 135 11.95 -37.32 18.57
N GLN A 136 11.37 -37.93 17.54
CA GLN A 136 12.12 -38.67 16.52
C GLN A 136 13.05 -37.76 15.72
N TRP A 137 12.53 -36.62 15.26
CA TRP A 137 13.31 -35.61 14.54
C TRP A 137 14.46 -35.07 15.38
N TYR A 138 14.19 -34.67 16.63
CA TYR A 138 15.21 -34.12 17.51
C TYR A 138 16.28 -35.16 17.90
N THR A 139 15.87 -36.41 18.13
CA THR A 139 16.82 -37.51 18.37
C THR A 139 17.74 -37.71 17.17
N GLY A 140 17.22 -37.64 15.95
CA GLY A 140 18.03 -37.72 14.72
C GLY A 140 19.08 -36.61 14.60
N LEU A 141 18.76 -35.38 15.03
CA LEU A 141 19.73 -34.28 15.09
C LEU A 141 20.83 -34.55 16.13
N LEU A 142 20.46 -35.03 17.32
CA LEU A 142 21.42 -35.36 18.38
C LEU A 142 22.32 -36.53 17.98
N ASP A 143 21.79 -37.55 17.32
CA ASP A 143 22.57 -38.69 16.83
C ASP A 143 23.55 -38.25 15.75
N ASN A 144 23.14 -37.37 14.82
CA ASN A 144 24.06 -36.76 13.88
C ASN A 144 25.17 -35.98 14.58
N TYR A 145 24.86 -35.18 15.60
CA TYR A 145 25.87 -34.49 16.40
C TYR A 145 26.83 -35.48 17.09
N ARG A 146 26.32 -36.56 17.71
CA ARG A 146 27.13 -37.59 18.38
C ARG A 146 28.12 -38.27 17.42
N GLU A 147 27.67 -38.60 16.21
CA GLU A 147 28.50 -39.24 15.19
C GLU A 147 29.64 -38.34 14.70
N ASN A 148 29.43 -37.01 14.70
CA ASN A 148 30.38 -36.05 14.13
C ASN A 148 31.22 -35.32 15.19
N SER A 149 30.73 -35.23 16.43
CA SER A 149 31.36 -34.52 17.55
C SER A 149 31.75 -33.06 17.25
N GLN A 150 31.07 -32.42 16.28
CA GLN A 150 31.26 -31.03 15.87
C GLN A 150 29.91 -30.32 15.82
N LEU A 151 29.77 -29.24 16.57
CA LEU A 151 28.53 -28.47 16.64
C LEU A 151 28.14 -27.93 15.26
N LEU A 152 29.10 -27.40 14.50
CA LEU A 152 28.86 -26.88 13.15
C LEU A 152 28.24 -27.93 12.21
N THR A 153 28.74 -29.17 12.26
CA THR A 153 28.24 -30.26 11.42
C THR A 153 26.83 -30.68 11.82
N GLY A 154 26.54 -30.73 13.12
CA GLY A 154 25.18 -30.97 13.61
C GLY A 154 24.21 -29.86 13.18
N LEU A 155 24.66 -28.60 13.28
CA LEU A 155 23.91 -27.44 12.80
C LEU A 155 23.66 -27.53 11.29
N CYS A 156 24.62 -27.96 10.47
CA CYS A 156 24.36 -28.18 9.03
C CYS A 156 23.18 -29.14 8.76
N LYS A 157 22.87 -30.07 9.69
CA LYS A 157 21.70 -30.97 9.60
C LYS A 157 20.40 -30.34 10.14
N GLY A 158 20.48 -29.31 10.98
CA GLY A 158 19.32 -28.59 11.52
C GLY A 158 19.63 -27.90 12.86
N ASN A 159 18.79 -26.92 13.24
CA ASN A 159 18.95 -26.22 14.52
C ASN A 159 18.64 -27.16 15.70
N LEU A 160 19.68 -27.81 16.21
CA LEU A 160 19.61 -28.74 17.34
C LEU A 160 19.61 -28.06 18.72
N LEU A 161 19.67 -26.72 18.75
CA LEU A 161 19.63 -25.93 19.99
C LEU A 161 18.20 -25.58 20.39
N ILE A 162 17.28 -25.57 19.41
CA ILE A 162 15.82 -25.47 19.52
C ILE A 162 15.29 -24.12 20.00
N THR A 163 15.92 -23.51 21.00
CA THR A 163 15.42 -22.32 21.68
C THR A 163 16.58 -21.52 22.26
N THR A 164 16.47 -20.19 22.27
CA THR A 164 17.38 -19.29 22.99
C THR A 164 17.44 -19.63 24.48
N SER A 165 16.39 -20.25 25.04
CA SER A 165 16.39 -20.79 26.42
C SER A 165 17.59 -21.71 26.69
N ASN A 166 18.12 -22.33 25.63
CA ASN A 166 19.19 -23.30 25.73
C ASN A 166 20.59 -22.66 25.80
N PHE A 167 20.71 -21.35 25.61
CA PHE A 167 22.01 -20.70 25.42
C PHE A 167 22.64 -20.30 26.77
N PHE A 168 23.90 -20.67 26.97
CA PHE A 168 24.73 -20.21 28.08
C PHE A 168 26.10 -19.80 27.56
N PHE A 169 26.52 -18.55 27.73
CA PHE A 169 27.73 -18.05 27.09
C PHE A 169 28.45 -16.97 27.90
N SER A 170 29.74 -16.76 27.62
CA SER A 170 30.52 -15.72 28.30
C SER A 170 30.08 -14.33 27.86
N ARG A 171 30.08 -13.35 28.78
CA ARG A 171 29.82 -11.95 28.47
C ARG A 171 30.72 -11.40 27.37
N GLU A 172 31.97 -11.87 27.31
CA GLU A 172 32.93 -11.48 26.28
C GLU A 172 32.38 -11.62 24.86
N ILE A 173 31.54 -12.63 24.60
CA ILE A 173 30.87 -12.80 23.31
C ILE A 173 29.97 -11.61 23.00
N TYR A 174 29.12 -11.21 23.95
CA TYR A 174 28.24 -10.06 23.79
C TYR A 174 29.03 -8.76 23.63
N ASP A 175 30.06 -8.55 24.45
CA ASP A 175 30.89 -7.33 24.40
C ASP A 175 31.63 -7.16 23.06
N LYS A 176 32.01 -8.28 22.40
CA LYS A 176 32.74 -8.26 21.13
C LYS A 176 31.87 -8.35 19.88
N HIS A 177 30.77 -9.10 19.94
CA HIS A 177 29.95 -9.43 18.77
C HIS A 177 28.52 -8.89 18.86
N GLY A 178 28.16 -8.23 19.95
CA GLY A 178 26.82 -7.73 20.20
C GLY A 178 25.81 -8.84 20.53
N GLY A 179 24.54 -8.45 20.53
CA GLY A 179 23.41 -9.35 20.75
C GLY A 179 22.96 -10.08 19.48
N PHE A 180 21.73 -10.58 19.50
CA PHE A 180 21.07 -11.27 18.40
C PHE A 180 20.76 -10.31 17.24
N ALA A 181 20.94 -10.78 16.00
CA ALA A 181 20.56 -10.03 14.80
C ALA A 181 19.03 -9.98 14.61
N ASP A 182 18.56 -9.05 13.77
CA ASP A 182 17.13 -8.82 13.46
C ASP A 182 16.57 -9.92 12.55
N TYR A 183 16.43 -11.12 13.12
CA TYR A 183 15.74 -12.26 12.54
C TYR A 183 14.51 -12.58 13.39
N ARG A 184 13.37 -12.87 12.74
CA ARG A 184 12.13 -13.20 13.45
C ARG A 184 12.15 -14.62 14.00
N TYR A 185 12.65 -15.58 13.22
CA TYR A 185 12.54 -17.01 13.51
C TYR A 185 13.89 -17.68 13.80
N VAL A 186 15.00 -17.20 13.21
CA VAL A 186 16.30 -17.88 13.26
C VAL A 186 17.42 -17.06 13.89
N HIS A 187 17.08 -16.06 14.73
CA HIS A 187 18.06 -15.23 15.43
C HIS A 187 18.98 -16.06 16.34
N ASP A 188 18.46 -17.13 16.94
CA ASP A 188 19.22 -18.07 17.75
C ASP A 188 20.27 -18.82 16.90
N TYR A 189 19.85 -19.24 15.72
CA TYR A 189 20.66 -20.02 14.80
C TYR A 189 21.80 -19.20 14.19
N GLU A 190 21.49 -17.99 13.73
CA GLU A 190 22.49 -17.04 13.23
C GLU A 190 23.54 -16.75 14.29
N PHE A 191 23.09 -16.47 15.53
CA PHE A 191 23.98 -16.08 16.61
C PHE A 191 25.08 -17.12 16.81
N VAL A 192 24.73 -18.41 16.88
CA VAL A 192 25.70 -19.48 17.12
C VAL A 192 26.59 -19.74 15.91
N LEU A 193 26.09 -19.66 14.68
CA LEU A 193 26.93 -19.75 13.48
C LEU A 193 28.00 -18.66 13.48
N ARG A 194 27.61 -17.42 13.80
CA ARG A 194 28.53 -16.29 13.93
C ARG A 194 29.61 -16.53 14.98
N LEU A 195 29.27 -17.12 16.14
CA LEU A 195 30.27 -17.47 17.17
C LEU A 195 31.24 -18.56 16.72
N ILE A 196 30.73 -19.58 16.02
CA ILE A 196 31.56 -20.64 15.46
C ILE A 196 32.54 -20.04 14.46
N PHE A 197 32.07 -19.20 13.53
CA PHE A 197 32.92 -18.56 12.52
C PHE A 197 33.95 -17.59 13.11
N ALA A 198 33.62 -16.95 14.24
CA ALA A 198 34.56 -16.14 15.02
C ALA A 198 35.62 -16.98 15.77
N GLY A 199 35.52 -18.32 15.77
CA GLY A 199 36.51 -19.23 16.34
C GLY A 199 36.37 -19.48 17.84
N TYR A 200 35.20 -19.18 18.43
CA TYR A 200 34.96 -19.48 19.84
C TYR A 200 34.86 -20.99 20.09
N LYS A 201 35.29 -21.40 21.29
CA LYS A 201 35.08 -22.77 21.76
C LYS A 201 33.61 -22.95 22.15
N THR A 202 32.85 -23.65 21.32
CA THR A 202 31.43 -23.95 21.50
C THR A 202 31.21 -25.43 21.78
N ALA A 203 30.26 -25.81 22.63
CA ALA A 203 29.91 -27.23 22.84
C ALA A 203 28.43 -27.45 23.15
N LEU A 204 27.93 -28.64 22.80
CA LEU A 204 26.62 -29.16 23.19
C LEU A 204 26.80 -30.37 24.11
N LEU A 205 26.17 -30.33 25.29
CA LEU A 205 26.05 -31.46 26.21
C LEU A 205 24.82 -32.30 25.83
N ALA A 206 24.95 -33.12 24.79
CA ALA A 206 23.84 -33.87 24.20
C ALA A 206 23.14 -34.84 25.17
N ASP A 207 23.85 -35.34 26.18
CA ASP A 207 23.35 -36.34 27.12
C ASP A 207 22.78 -35.74 28.41
N SER A 208 22.63 -34.42 28.46
CA SER A 208 22.06 -33.70 29.61
C SER A 208 20.86 -32.88 29.14
N ALA A 209 19.65 -33.25 29.50
CA ALA A 209 18.46 -32.46 29.20
C ALA A 209 18.19 -31.45 30.31
N LEU A 210 18.75 -30.23 30.20
CA LEU A 210 18.69 -29.22 31.26
C LEU A 210 17.67 -28.09 31.01
N VAL A 211 16.96 -28.11 29.88
CA VAL A 211 15.83 -27.23 29.57
C VAL A 211 14.61 -28.10 29.27
N GLN A 212 13.46 -27.72 29.81
CA GLN A 212 12.18 -28.23 29.36
C GLN A 212 11.57 -27.21 28.39
N TYR A 213 11.44 -27.61 27.13
CA TYR A 213 10.98 -26.75 26.03
C TYR A 213 9.49 -26.91 25.82
N ARG A 214 8.70 -25.84 25.93
CA ARG A 214 7.24 -25.92 25.86
C ARG A 214 6.71 -25.83 24.44
N ILE A 215 5.84 -26.77 24.09
CA ILE A 215 5.15 -26.81 22.80
C ILE A 215 3.65 -26.53 23.00
N HIS A 216 3.16 -25.46 22.36
CA HIS A 216 1.78 -24.98 22.36
C HIS A 216 1.44 -24.25 21.04
N ASP A 217 0.15 -24.02 20.78
CA ASP A 217 -0.34 -23.49 19.49
C ASP A 217 0.09 -22.04 19.18
N THR A 218 0.64 -21.34 20.17
CA THR A 218 1.10 -19.95 20.06
C THR A 218 2.63 -19.81 20.07
N ASN A 219 3.40 -20.88 19.94
CA ASN A 219 4.85 -20.75 19.71
C ASN A 219 5.09 -19.95 18.41
N THR A 220 6.06 -19.03 18.42
CA THR A 220 6.37 -18.14 17.29
C THR A 220 6.56 -18.86 15.95
N ILE A 221 7.19 -20.03 15.95
CA ILE A 221 7.44 -20.84 14.74
C ILE A 221 6.12 -21.40 14.15
N GLN A 222 5.10 -21.62 14.98
CA GLN A 222 3.79 -22.12 14.54
C GLN A 222 2.90 -21.02 13.94
N GLU A 223 3.19 -19.74 14.18
CA GLU A 223 2.46 -18.61 13.57
C GLU A 223 2.56 -18.65 12.04
N ASN A 224 3.76 -18.87 11.51
CA ASN A 224 4.00 -18.95 10.07
C ASN A 224 5.13 -19.95 9.74
N PRO A 225 4.84 -21.26 9.70
CA PRO A 225 5.84 -22.30 9.43
C PRO A 225 6.56 -22.14 8.09
N VAL A 226 5.89 -21.54 7.09
CA VAL A 226 6.50 -21.27 5.78
C VAL A 226 7.56 -20.18 5.89
N ALA A 227 7.26 -19.08 6.56
CA ALA A 227 8.23 -18.00 6.75
C ALA A 227 9.45 -18.47 7.55
N ALA A 228 9.25 -19.24 8.62
CA ALA A 228 10.34 -19.82 9.41
C ALA A 228 11.25 -20.74 8.57
N ASN A 229 10.66 -21.59 7.71
CA ASN A 229 11.44 -22.48 6.83
C ASN A 229 12.21 -21.70 5.75
N VAL A 230 11.62 -20.64 5.18
CA VAL A 230 12.29 -19.78 4.20
C VAL A 230 13.45 -19.02 4.83
N GLU A 231 13.23 -18.41 6.00
CA GLU A 231 14.28 -17.68 6.73
C GLU A 231 15.44 -18.62 7.12
N THR A 232 15.14 -19.86 7.52
CA THR A 232 16.15 -20.90 7.77
C THR A 232 16.95 -21.27 6.52
N ALA A 233 16.27 -21.48 5.39
CA ALA A 233 16.93 -21.83 4.13
C ALA A 233 17.84 -20.70 3.64
N GLN A 234 17.40 -19.46 3.79
CA GLN A 234 18.18 -18.27 3.44
C GLN A 234 19.43 -18.17 4.31
N LEU A 235 19.31 -18.25 5.64
CA LEU A 235 20.44 -18.20 6.57
C LEU A 235 21.50 -19.26 6.24
N LEU A 236 21.06 -20.50 6.01
CA LEU A 236 21.97 -21.60 5.68
C LEU A 236 22.64 -21.41 4.32
N SER A 237 21.90 -20.93 3.32
CA SER A 237 22.43 -20.62 1.99
C SER A 237 23.50 -19.53 2.06
N ASP A 238 23.22 -18.45 2.79
CA ASP A 238 24.14 -17.32 2.94
C ASP A 238 25.40 -17.70 3.72
N SER A 239 25.31 -18.67 4.63
CA SER A 239 26.43 -19.15 5.44
C SER A 239 27.32 -20.18 4.71
N ILE A 240 26.95 -20.64 3.51
CA ILE A 240 27.73 -21.66 2.77
C ILE A 240 29.21 -21.27 2.61
N PRO A 241 29.57 -20.05 2.18
CA PRO A 241 30.97 -19.67 1.99
C PRO A 241 31.81 -19.79 3.26
N GLU A 242 31.28 -19.31 4.39
CA GLU A 242 31.92 -19.37 5.70
C GLU A 242 32.04 -20.81 6.19
N ILE A 243 31.00 -21.63 6.02
CA ILE A 243 31.02 -23.05 6.41
C ILE A 243 32.10 -23.82 5.64
N LEU A 244 32.20 -23.58 4.33
CA LEU A 244 33.23 -24.19 3.48
C LEU A 244 34.64 -23.71 3.87
N ALA A 245 34.78 -22.45 4.27
CA ALA A 245 36.05 -21.89 4.74
C ALA A 245 36.47 -22.47 6.10
N HIS A 246 35.51 -22.70 7.01
CA HIS A 246 35.75 -23.12 8.39
C HIS A 246 36.03 -24.62 8.54
N SER A 247 35.50 -25.47 7.64
CA SER A 247 35.65 -26.93 7.73
C SER A 247 36.25 -27.55 6.45
N ARG A 248 37.55 -27.31 6.20
CA ARG A 248 38.22 -27.89 5.02
C ARG A 248 38.19 -29.42 4.96
N GLN A 249 38.18 -30.10 6.12
CA GLN A 249 38.14 -31.57 6.21
C GLN A 249 36.74 -32.18 6.10
N HIS A 250 35.67 -31.44 6.41
CA HIS A 250 34.29 -31.93 6.32
C HIS A 250 33.42 -31.10 5.36
N SER A 251 34.04 -30.28 4.51
CA SER A 251 33.37 -29.36 3.57
C SER A 251 32.34 -30.08 2.70
N ASP A 252 32.70 -31.21 2.09
CA ASP A 252 31.79 -32.03 1.27
C ASP A 252 30.60 -32.57 2.08
N LYS A 253 30.83 -33.00 3.32
CA LYS A 253 29.79 -33.54 4.21
C LYS A 253 28.84 -32.45 4.67
N ASN A 254 29.37 -31.30 5.09
CA ASN A 254 28.57 -30.16 5.53
C ASN A 254 27.73 -29.61 4.37
N LEU A 255 28.30 -29.50 3.18
CA LEU A 255 27.59 -29.07 1.98
C LEU A 255 26.46 -30.05 1.61
N LEU A 256 26.70 -31.36 1.73
CA LEU A 256 25.65 -32.36 1.53
C LEU A 256 24.50 -32.21 2.54
N LEU A 257 24.82 -32.08 3.83
CA LEU A 257 23.81 -31.93 4.89
C LEU A 257 22.98 -30.64 4.70
N ILE A 258 23.63 -29.52 4.33
CA ILE A 258 22.93 -28.26 4.02
C ILE A 258 22.02 -28.42 2.81
N THR A 259 22.51 -29.08 1.76
CA THR A 259 21.72 -29.31 0.54
C THR A 259 20.50 -30.18 0.82
N GLU A 260 20.66 -31.25 1.61
CA GLU A 260 19.56 -32.08 2.09
C GLU A 260 18.57 -31.27 2.93
N GLN A 261 19.07 -30.42 3.83
CA GLN A 261 18.25 -29.62 4.72
C GLN A 261 17.46 -28.55 3.96
N ILE A 262 18.08 -27.82 3.03
CA ILE A 262 17.40 -26.85 2.17
C ILE A 262 16.35 -27.55 1.30
N GLY A 263 16.68 -28.72 0.73
CA GLY A 263 15.73 -29.54 -0.03
C GLY A 263 14.51 -29.94 0.81
N TRP A 264 14.74 -30.47 2.02
CA TRP A 264 13.69 -30.85 2.95
C TRP A 264 12.81 -29.66 3.39
N LEU A 265 13.42 -28.48 3.64
CA LEU A 265 12.69 -27.25 3.94
C LEU A 265 11.82 -26.82 2.75
N GLY A 266 12.35 -26.89 1.52
CA GLY A 266 11.60 -26.63 0.29
C GLY A 266 10.40 -27.56 0.10
N ASP A 267 10.60 -28.86 0.32
CA ASP A 267 9.54 -29.87 0.26
C ASP A 267 8.45 -29.61 1.30
N ASN A 268 8.82 -29.21 2.52
CA ASN A 268 7.86 -28.85 3.58
C ASN A 268 7.08 -27.57 3.27
N VAL A 269 7.73 -26.55 2.70
CA VAL A 269 7.05 -25.33 2.23
C VAL A 269 6.03 -25.71 1.16
N GLN A 270 6.44 -26.50 0.16
CA GLN A 270 5.56 -26.95 -0.90
C GLN A 270 4.40 -27.82 -0.37
N ALA A 271 4.67 -28.72 0.56
CA ALA A 271 3.66 -29.56 1.20
C ALA A 271 2.66 -28.73 2.03
N THR A 272 3.14 -27.72 2.77
CA THR A 272 2.28 -26.82 3.56
C THR A 272 1.41 -25.95 2.66
N VAL A 273 1.96 -25.43 1.55
CA VAL A 273 1.21 -24.69 0.53
C VAL A 273 0.16 -25.60 -0.10
N ASN A 274 0.54 -26.82 -0.51
CA ASN A 274 -0.38 -27.80 -1.09
C ASN A 274 -1.48 -28.22 -0.09
N GLN A 275 -1.16 -28.37 1.20
CA GLN A 275 -2.11 -28.72 2.25
C GLN A 275 -3.06 -27.55 2.55
N ARG A 276 -2.57 -26.31 2.55
CA ARG A 276 -3.42 -25.11 2.67
C ARG A 276 -4.34 -24.97 1.47
N GLU A 277 -3.83 -25.19 0.25
CA GLU A 277 -4.67 -25.26 -0.94
C GLU A 277 -5.70 -26.37 -0.88
N ALA A 278 -5.30 -27.57 -0.45
CA ALA A 278 -6.19 -28.72 -0.31
C ALA A 278 -7.24 -28.48 0.78
N SER A 279 -6.86 -27.90 1.92
CA SER A 279 -7.76 -27.50 3.01
C SER A 279 -8.73 -26.42 2.56
N HIS A 280 -8.27 -25.41 1.81
CA HIS A 280 -9.14 -24.41 1.20
C HIS A 280 -10.09 -25.03 0.18
N LYS A 281 -9.60 -25.90 -0.73
CA LYS A 281 -10.43 -26.66 -1.68
C LYS A 281 -11.42 -27.58 -0.95
N GLN A 282 -11.03 -28.21 0.14
CA GLN A 282 -11.85 -29.10 0.93
C GLN A 282 -12.89 -28.31 1.73
N ARG A 283 -12.54 -27.16 2.32
CA ARG A 283 -13.47 -26.24 3.00
C ARG A 283 -14.45 -25.64 2.02
N ILE A 284 -14.00 -25.25 0.83
CA ILE A 284 -14.87 -24.85 -0.30
C ILE A 284 -15.78 -26.01 -0.69
N ASN A 285 -15.29 -27.24 -0.81
CA ASN A 285 -16.11 -28.40 -1.13
C ASN A 285 -17.09 -28.76 -0.01
N LEU A 286 -16.71 -28.62 1.26
CA LEU A 286 -17.54 -28.90 2.43
C LEU A 286 -18.62 -27.84 2.58
N LEU A 287 -18.29 -26.57 2.36
CA LEU A 287 -19.24 -25.47 2.25
C LEU A 287 -20.16 -25.67 1.03
N THR A 288 -19.63 -26.09 -0.12
CA THR A 288 -20.41 -26.40 -1.33
C THR A 288 -21.34 -27.59 -1.09
N GLN A 289 -20.89 -28.62 -0.37
CA GLN A 289 -21.71 -29.77 0.02
C GLN A 289 -22.75 -29.38 1.07
N GLN A 290 -22.42 -28.53 2.04
CA GLN A 290 -23.37 -27.99 3.01
C GLN A 290 -24.41 -27.10 2.32
N ILE A 291 -24.00 -26.26 1.36
CA ILE A 291 -24.90 -25.46 0.52
C ILE A 291 -25.81 -26.38 -0.30
N ARG A 292 -25.25 -27.38 -1.01
CA ARG A 292 -26.04 -28.36 -1.79
C ARG A 292 -26.95 -29.21 -0.92
N GLN A 293 -26.52 -29.61 0.29
CA GLN A 293 -27.32 -30.38 1.22
C GLN A 293 -28.44 -29.53 1.80
N THR A 294 -28.17 -28.26 2.11
CA THR A 294 -29.17 -27.28 2.50
C THR A 294 -30.16 -27.06 1.36
N GLU A 295 -29.71 -26.87 0.12
CA GLU A 295 -30.57 -26.77 -1.06
C GLU A 295 -31.40 -28.04 -1.28
N LYS A 296 -30.82 -29.23 -1.11
CA LYS A 296 -31.51 -30.51 -1.26
C LYS A 296 -32.51 -30.75 -0.13
N ASN A 297 -32.19 -30.33 1.10
CA ASN A 297 -33.10 -30.32 2.24
C ASN A 297 -34.25 -29.33 2.01
N TYR A 298 -33.96 -28.13 1.48
CA TYR A 298 -34.98 -27.17 1.07
C TYR A 298 -35.84 -27.71 -0.06
N GLN A 299 -35.27 -28.34 -1.09
CA GLN A 299 -36.02 -28.96 -2.19
C GLN A 299 -36.83 -30.18 -1.73
N GLN A 300 -36.33 -30.98 -0.79
CA GLN A 300 -37.09 -32.07 -0.17
C GLN A 300 -38.19 -31.54 0.75
N GLN A 301 -37.96 -30.45 1.46
CA GLN A 301 -39.00 -29.78 2.26
C GLN A 301 -40.05 -29.13 1.37
N ILE A 302 -39.66 -28.46 0.29
CA ILE A 302 -40.56 -27.90 -0.74
C ILE A 302 -41.33 -29.03 -1.42
N SER A 303 -40.67 -30.12 -1.81
CA SER A 303 -41.32 -31.31 -2.40
C SER A 303 -42.24 -32.03 -1.41
N ALA A 304 -41.90 -32.09 -0.12
CA ALA A 304 -42.74 -32.63 0.94
C ALA A 304 -43.95 -31.72 1.26
N ILE A 305 -43.79 -30.40 1.12
CA ILE A 305 -44.85 -29.39 1.20
C ILE A 305 -45.79 -29.52 -0.02
N TYR A 306 -45.26 -29.78 -1.21
CA TYR A 306 -46.05 -30.05 -2.42
C TYR A 306 -46.73 -31.43 -2.39
N ASN A 307 -46.19 -32.42 -1.66
CA ASN A 307 -46.67 -33.81 -1.68
C ASN A 307 -47.55 -34.25 -0.49
N SER A 308 -47.89 -33.39 0.48
CA SER A 308 -48.85 -33.78 1.54
C SER A 308 -49.63 -32.58 2.10
N THR A 309 -50.98 -32.45 1.97
CA THR A 309 -51.99 -33.49 1.79
C THR A 309 -53.32 -32.96 1.20
N SER A 310 -53.65 -33.42 0.01
CA SER A 310 -54.96 -33.96 -0.42
C SER A 310 -54.74 -34.64 -1.77
N TYR A 311 -54.35 -35.91 -1.77
CA TYR A 311 -55.34 -36.95 -2.05
C TYR A 311 -55.18 -38.17 -1.11
N ARG A 312 -56.02 -38.20 -0.06
CA ARG A 312 -56.54 -39.40 0.65
C ARG A 312 -55.49 -40.20 1.48
N LEU A 313 -55.69 -40.70 2.69
CA LEU A 313 -56.77 -40.84 3.68
C LEU A 313 -56.05 -41.41 4.94
N GLY A 314 -56.32 -40.99 6.19
CA GLY A 314 -55.70 -41.70 7.33
C GLY A 314 -55.74 -41.06 8.73
N ASN A 315 -56.95 -40.86 9.24
CA ASN A 315 -57.38 -40.55 10.60
C ASN A 315 -56.53 -40.93 11.85
N ARG A 316 -56.60 -40.00 12.83
CA ARG A 316 -56.89 -40.17 14.29
C ARG A 316 -55.72 -40.37 15.30
N ILE A 317 -55.72 -39.50 16.32
CA ILE A 317 -55.09 -39.58 17.68
C ILE A 317 -53.84 -38.70 17.98
N VAL A 318 -53.72 -37.47 17.46
CA VAL A 318 -52.81 -36.46 18.08
C VAL A 318 -53.47 -35.06 18.18
N GLY A 319 -54.75 -35.06 18.56
CA GLY A 319 -55.60 -33.87 18.58
C GLY A 319 -55.38 -32.87 19.74
N PRO A 320 -55.03 -33.23 21.00
CA PRO A 320 -55.13 -32.25 22.09
C PRO A 320 -53.81 -31.55 22.49
N ILE A 321 -52.63 -32.18 22.36
CA ILE A 321 -51.38 -31.64 22.95
C ILE A 321 -50.64 -30.68 22.01
N GLN A 322 -50.78 -30.83 20.69
CA GLN A 322 -50.21 -29.92 19.69
C GLN A 322 -50.95 -28.57 19.59
N ARG A 323 -52.20 -28.47 20.06
CA ARG A 323 -52.98 -27.23 20.04
C ARG A 323 -52.52 -26.18 21.06
N LEU A 324 -51.84 -26.57 22.13
CA LEU A 324 -51.29 -25.62 23.11
C LEU A 324 -49.93 -25.05 22.66
N ARG A 325 -49.01 -25.89 22.18
CA ARG A 325 -47.69 -25.45 21.67
C ARG A 325 -47.79 -24.64 20.37
N SER A 326 -48.65 -25.04 19.44
CA SER A 326 -48.84 -24.31 18.17
C SER A 326 -49.54 -22.95 18.32
N ARG A 327 -50.13 -22.63 19.47
CA ARG A 327 -50.61 -21.27 19.76
C ARG A 327 -49.53 -20.36 20.32
N VAL A 328 -48.57 -20.90 21.08
CA VAL A 328 -47.47 -20.13 21.68
C VAL A 328 -46.35 -19.86 20.64
N THR A 329 -46.01 -20.84 19.81
CA THR A 329 -44.93 -20.69 18.81
C THR A 329 -45.37 -19.91 17.57
N ARG A 330 -46.66 -19.94 17.21
CA ARG A 330 -47.24 -19.16 16.10
C ARG A 330 -47.47 -17.68 16.48
N PHE A 331 -47.34 -17.33 17.76
CA PHE A 331 -47.34 -15.95 18.24
C PHE A 331 -45.94 -15.30 18.18
N LEU A 332 -44.86 -16.09 18.17
CA LEU A 332 -43.48 -15.61 18.32
C LEU A 332 -42.65 -15.51 17.02
N ASN A 333 -43.07 -16.13 15.91
CA ASN A 333 -42.35 -16.06 14.61
C ASN A 333 -43.28 -15.55 13.48
N ARG A 334 -43.44 -14.22 13.37
CA ARG A 334 -43.88 -13.57 12.13
C ARG A 334 -42.65 -13.26 11.28
N ASN A 335 -42.54 -13.84 10.09
CA ASN A 335 -41.43 -13.61 9.16
C ASN A 335 -41.28 -12.11 8.82
N ALA A 336 -40.09 -11.55 9.03
CA ALA A 336 -39.66 -10.30 8.42
C ALA A 336 -39.86 -10.36 6.90
N HIS A 337 -40.56 -9.39 6.33
CA HIS A 337 -40.79 -9.34 4.87
C HIS A 337 -39.50 -8.82 4.22
N ARG A 338 -38.84 -9.67 3.45
CA ARG A 338 -37.65 -9.28 2.67
C ARG A 338 -38.08 -8.66 1.36
N ILE A 339 -37.38 -7.61 0.96
CA ILE A 339 -37.53 -6.93 -0.33
C ILE A 339 -36.16 -6.83 -1.00
N HIS A 340 -36.13 -6.90 -2.32
CA HIS A 340 -34.89 -6.90 -3.11
C HIS A 340 -34.70 -5.66 -3.97
N ASP A 341 -35.78 -4.94 -4.25
CA ASP A 341 -35.76 -3.73 -5.07
C ASP A 341 -36.88 -2.74 -4.73
N ILE A 342 -36.86 -1.60 -5.41
CA ILE A 342 -37.83 -0.53 -5.24
C ILE A 342 -39.21 -0.93 -5.78
N ALA A 343 -39.30 -1.80 -6.78
CA ALA A 343 -40.58 -2.22 -7.33
C ALA A 343 -41.36 -3.08 -6.31
N GLU A 344 -40.68 -4.00 -5.64
CA GLU A 344 -41.22 -4.76 -4.50
C GLU A 344 -41.62 -3.83 -3.36
N THR A 345 -40.78 -2.83 -3.07
CA THR A 345 -41.07 -1.81 -2.05
C THR A 345 -42.37 -1.05 -2.36
N LYS A 346 -42.50 -0.52 -3.58
CA LYS A 346 -43.72 0.17 -4.06
C LYS A 346 -44.94 -0.76 -3.98
N ALA A 347 -44.80 -2.03 -4.36
CA ALA A 347 -45.89 -3.02 -4.30
C ALA A 347 -46.37 -3.27 -2.86
N VAL A 348 -45.46 -3.39 -1.89
CA VAL A 348 -45.84 -3.54 -0.48
C VAL A 348 -46.54 -2.30 0.05
N ILE A 349 -46.06 -1.10 -0.30
CA ILE A 349 -46.71 0.16 0.10
C ILE A 349 -48.14 0.23 -0.47
N LEU A 350 -48.33 -0.08 -1.76
CA LEU A 350 -49.66 -0.07 -2.41
C LEU A 350 -50.63 -1.08 -1.77
N ASN A 351 -50.17 -2.30 -1.50
CA ASN A 351 -50.98 -3.34 -0.86
C ASN A 351 -51.45 -2.95 0.54
N ASN A 352 -50.75 -2.01 1.19
CA ASN A 352 -51.05 -1.54 2.53
C ASN A 352 -51.56 -0.09 2.57
N ARG A 353 -51.78 0.53 1.41
CA ARG A 353 -52.04 1.98 1.32
C ARG A 353 -53.22 2.43 2.16
N ALA A 354 -54.30 1.63 2.22
CA ALA A 354 -55.52 1.98 2.95
C ALA A 354 -55.33 2.13 4.48
N ARG A 355 -54.27 1.54 5.04
CA ARG A 355 -53.96 1.61 6.47
C ARG A 355 -52.74 2.46 6.81
N LEU A 356 -51.82 2.66 5.86
CA LEU A 356 -50.58 3.39 6.11
C LEU A 356 -50.79 4.90 6.18
N LYS A 357 -50.11 5.51 7.16
CA LYS A 357 -49.97 6.96 7.30
C LYS A 357 -48.54 7.43 7.06
N CYS A 358 -47.57 6.56 7.35
CA CYS A 358 -46.16 6.89 7.30
C CYS A 358 -45.32 5.73 6.76
N VAL A 359 -44.30 6.09 5.97
CA VAL A 359 -43.18 5.22 5.63
C VAL A 359 -41.92 5.83 6.27
N SER A 360 -41.31 5.10 7.19
CA SER A 360 -40.01 5.45 7.77
C SER A 360 -38.89 4.66 7.11
N PHE A 361 -37.72 5.27 6.99
CA PHE A 361 -36.52 4.65 6.42
C PHE A 361 -35.39 4.69 7.43
N ASP A 362 -34.58 3.64 7.46
CA ASP A 362 -33.24 3.77 7.98
C ASP A 362 -32.39 4.67 7.06
N ILE A 363 -31.44 5.41 7.62
CA ILE A 363 -30.62 6.33 6.82
C ILE A 363 -29.47 5.60 6.15
N PHE A 364 -28.64 4.91 6.93
CA PHE A 364 -27.40 4.32 6.46
C PHE A 364 -27.65 2.94 5.87
N ASP A 365 -26.86 2.56 4.86
CA ASP A 365 -27.05 1.35 4.06
C ASP A 365 -28.47 1.15 3.48
N THR A 366 -29.31 2.19 3.48
CA THR A 366 -30.72 2.17 3.05
C THR A 366 -31.04 3.37 2.16
N LEU A 367 -31.02 4.60 2.68
CA LEU A 367 -31.14 5.83 1.86
C LEU A 367 -29.79 6.26 1.29
N LEU A 368 -28.76 6.17 2.14
CA LEU A 368 -27.36 6.43 1.81
C LEU A 368 -26.60 5.11 1.78
N ALA A 369 -25.54 5.02 0.98
CA ALA A 369 -24.58 3.92 0.99
C ALA A 369 -23.16 4.46 1.07
N ARG A 370 -22.24 3.65 1.60
CA ARG A 370 -20.83 4.02 1.75
C ARG A 370 -19.99 3.58 0.54
N VAL A 371 -19.12 4.44 0.04
CA VAL A 371 -18.12 4.08 -1.00
C VAL A 371 -16.95 3.28 -0.44
N ILE A 372 -16.72 3.39 0.88
CA ILE A 372 -15.60 2.80 1.62
C ILE A 372 -16.12 1.91 2.75
N GLU A 373 -15.45 0.78 2.95
CA GLU A 373 -15.66 -0.15 4.05
C GLU A 373 -14.31 -0.60 4.63
N PRO A 374 -14.24 -0.91 5.93
CA PRO A 374 -15.34 -0.86 6.92
C PRO A 374 -15.65 0.58 7.39
N PRO A 375 -16.75 0.84 8.13
CA PRO A 375 -17.14 2.20 8.56
C PRO A 375 -16.06 2.92 9.39
N GLU A 376 -15.27 2.17 10.16
CA GLU A 376 -14.14 2.66 10.95
C GLU A 376 -13.06 3.34 10.08
N ALA A 377 -12.97 3.00 8.79
CA ALA A 377 -12.06 3.66 7.86
C ALA A 377 -12.36 5.16 7.72
N VAL A 378 -13.64 5.57 7.83
CA VAL A 378 -14.03 6.98 7.82
C VAL A 378 -13.53 7.69 9.08
N GLN A 379 -13.64 7.04 10.25
CA GLN A 379 -13.14 7.59 11.50
C GLN A 379 -11.62 7.73 11.49
N MET A 380 -10.92 6.77 10.88
CA MET A 380 -9.47 6.85 10.67
C MET A 380 -9.09 8.00 9.72
N ALA A 381 -9.90 8.27 8.69
CA ALA A 381 -9.71 9.43 7.83
C ALA A 381 -9.85 10.76 8.61
N VAL A 382 -10.85 10.87 9.48
CA VAL A 382 -11.01 12.04 10.39
C VAL A 382 -9.77 12.22 11.26
N CYS A 383 -9.27 11.15 11.87
CA CYS A 383 -8.09 11.22 12.74
C CYS A 383 -6.83 11.64 11.98
N ARG A 384 -6.69 11.22 10.72
CA ARG A 384 -5.55 11.59 9.86
C ARG A 384 -5.57 13.06 9.47
N GLU A 385 -6.73 13.56 9.06
CA GLU A 385 -6.92 14.99 8.73
C GLU A 385 -6.66 15.86 9.97
N LEU A 386 -7.14 15.43 11.14
CA LEU A 386 -6.90 16.14 12.39
C LEU A 386 -5.41 16.12 12.77
N ALA A 387 -4.73 14.98 12.67
CA ALA A 387 -3.30 14.87 12.95
C ALA A 387 -2.46 15.77 12.04
N ALA A 388 -2.81 15.85 10.75
CA ALA A 388 -2.13 16.71 9.79
C ALA A 388 -2.25 18.20 10.15
N ILE A 389 -3.38 18.63 10.71
CA ILE A 389 -3.61 20.02 11.14
C ILE A 389 -2.95 20.32 12.48
N LEU A 390 -3.02 19.39 13.44
CA LEU A 390 -2.45 19.56 14.77
C LEU A 390 -0.91 19.56 14.75
N GLY A 391 -0.30 18.67 13.96
CA GLY A 391 1.16 18.53 13.85
C GLY A 391 1.85 18.21 15.18
N GLY A 392 3.17 18.42 15.23
CA GLY A 392 3.98 18.21 16.44
C GLY A 392 3.99 16.75 16.91
N ASP A 393 3.63 16.53 18.17
CA ASP A 393 3.57 15.19 18.78
C ASP A 393 2.28 14.41 18.43
N HIS A 394 1.32 15.05 17.74
CA HIS A 394 0.06 14.43 17.32
C HIS A 394 0.19 13.77 15.94
N ASN A 395 0.41 12.45 15.92
CA ASN A 395 0.27 11.64 14.72
C ASN A 395 -1.10 10.93 14.67
N THR A 396 -1.46 10.36 13.52
CA THR A 396 -2.74 9.67 13.30
C THR A 396 -3.06 8.64 14.39
N GLU A 397 -2.08 7.86 14.83
CA GLU A 397 -2.26 6.83 15.85
C GLU A 397 -2.56 7.43 17.22
N SER A 398 -1.84 8.48 17.62
CA SER A 398 -2.09 9.18 18.88
C SER A 398 -3.47 9.83 18.93
N VAL A 399 -3.92 10.41 17.80
CA VAL A 399 -5.23 11.03 17.67
C VAL A 399 -6.35 9.97 17.70
N TRP A 400 -6.14 8.84 17.03
CA TRP A 400 -7.03 7.68 17.06
C TRP A 400 -7.14 7.08 18.46
N GLN A 401 -6.02 6.94 19.18
CA GLN A 401 -6.01 6.45 20.56
C GLN A 401 -6.78 7.37 21.50
N ALA A 402 -6.58 8.69 21.41
CA ALA A 402 -7.33 9.68 22.19
C ALA A 402 -8.85 9.57 21.93
N ARG A 403 -9.25 9.38 20.66
CA ARG A 403 -10.67 9.15 20.29
C ARG A 403 -11.23 7.89 20.95
N GLN A 404 -10.48 6.79 20.89
CA GLN A 404 -10.89 5.52 21.49
C GLN A 404 -11.02 5.60 23.01
N ASN A 405 -10.08 6.28 23.68
CA ASN A 405 -10.15 6.50 25.12
C ASN A 405 -11.43 7.26 25.50
N ALA A 406 -11.72 8.37 24.81
CA ALA A 406 -12.93 9.17 25.02
C ALA A 406 -14.20 8.33 24.77
N GLU A 407 -14.26 7.56 23.70
CA GLU A 407 -15.40 6.69 23.39
C GLU A 407 -15.60 5.58 24.43
N GLN A 408 -14.52 4.95 24.89
CA GLN A 408 -14.56 3.92 25.93
C GLN A 408 -15.05 4.48 27.26
N HIS A 409 -14.57 5.68 27.64
CA HIS A 409 -14.98 6.38 28.85
C HIS A 409 -16.49 6.66 28.85
N LEU A 410 -17.01 7.26 27.76
CA LEU A 410 -18.44 7.57 27.63
C LEU A 410 -19.31 6.32 27.60
N ARG A 411 -18.88 5.26 26.89
CA ARG A 411 -19.62 3.99 26.84
C ARG A 411 -19.66 3.29 28.19
N ALA A 412 -18.61 3.39 29.00
CA ALA A 412 -18.62 2.87 30.37
C ALA A 412 -19.64 3.62 31.23
N ALA A 413 -19.64 4.95 31.18
CA ALA A 413 -20.59 5.79 31.91
C ALA A 413 -22.05 5.58 31.49
N ALA A 414 -22.32 5.41 30.18
CA ALA A 414 -23.67 5.18 29.66
C ALA A 414 -24.26 3.83 30.13
N ARG A 415 -23.46 2.75 30.10
CA ARG A 415 -23.91 1.41 30.55
C ARG A 415 -24.33 1.39 32.02
N GLU A 416 -23.69 2.18 32.87
CA GLU A 416 -24.05 2.28 34.28
C GLU A 416 -25.40 3.00 34.50
N ASN A 417 -25.76 3.94 33.62
CA ASN A 417 -26.94 4.81 33.80
C ASN A 417 -28.21 4.31 33.08
N SER A 418 -28.11 3.91 31.81
CA SER A 418 -29.27 3.60 30.95
C SER A 418 -29.37 2.13 30.55
N GLY A 419 -28.31 1.34 30.77
CA GLY A 419 -28.19 -0.06 30.33
C GLY A 419 -27.95 -0.26 28.83
N ASP A 420 -28.20 0.78 28.03
CA ASP A 420 -27.90 0.84 26.59
C ASP A 420 -26.63 1.72 26.43
N GLY A 421 -25.51 1.13 26.00
CA GLY A 421 -24.18 1.76 25.97
C GLY A 421 -23.98 2.78 24.83
N GLU A 422 -24.98 3.61 24.56
CA GLU A 422 -25.01 4.59 23.48
C GLU A 422 -24.30 5.89 23.90
N CYS A 423 -23.53 6.51 22.99
CA CYS A 423 -22.76 7.74 23.25
C CYS A 423 -23.09 8.80 22.18
N HIS A 424 -23.38 10.03 22.62
CA HIS A 424 -23.65 11.15 21.73
C HIS A 424 -22.35 11.77 21.20
N PHE A 425 -22.31 12.16 19.91
CA PHE A 425 -21.09 12.65 19.30
C PHE A 425 -20.56 13.96 19.93
N ASP A 426 -21.42 14.88 20.35
CA ASP A 426 -20.95 16.11 21.01
C ASP A 426 -20.22 15.81 22.33
N ASP A 427 -20.69 14.82 23.09
CA ASP A 427 -20.01 14.38 24.32
C ASP A 427 -18.67 13.72 23.99
N LEU A 428 -18.63 12.91 22.92
CA LEU A 428 -17.39 12.32 22.41
C LEU A 428 -16.37 13.39 22.04
N VAL A 429 -16.78 14.44 21.33
CA VAL A 429 -15.87 15.52 20.93
C VAL A 429 -15.34 16.26 22.15
N ASN A 430 -16.17 16.51 23.17
CA ASN A 430 -15.73 17.18 24.39
C ASN A 430 -14.65 16.36 25.14
N ASP A 431 -14.88 15.07 25.34
CA ASP A 431 -13.90 14.18 25.98
C ASP A 431 -12.65 14.02 25.11
N TRP A 432 -12.82 13.89 23.78
CA TRP A 432 -11.72 13.74 22.85
C TRP A 432 -10.81 14.98 22.83
N VAL A 433 -11.37 16.18 22.87
CA VAL A 433 -10.60 17.44 22.98
C VAL A 433 -9.79 17.49 24.28
N ASN A 434 -10.31 16.96 25.38
CA ASN A 434 -9.56 16.93 26.65
C ASN A 434 -8.42 15.90 26.63
N GLU A 435 -8.58 14.80 25.88
CA GLU A 435 -7.52 13.80 25.68
C GLU A 435 -6.44 14.29 24.70
N LEU A 436 -6.82 15.14 23.73
CA LEU A 436 -5.91 15.78 22.79
C LEU A 436 -5.22 16.98 23.48
N ASP A 437 -4.12 16.72 24.20
CA ASP A 437 -3.24 17.72 24.82
C ASP A 437 -2.61 18.66 23.76
N SER A 438 -3.37 19.67 23.31
CA SER A 438 -3.05 20.54 22.17
C SER A 438 -3.00 22.03 22.58
N ASP A 439 -2.10 22.78 21.94
CA ASP A 439 -2.04 24.25 22.05
C ASP A 439 -3.26 24.97 21.43
N THR A 440 -4.09 24.26 20.66
CA THR A 440 -5.29 24.83 20.03
C THR A 440 -6.39 25.01 21.08
N PRO A 441 -7.04 26.19 21.19
CA PRO A 441 -8.14 26.38 22.13
C PRO A 441 -9.26 25.36 21.94
N ASN A 442 -9.73 24.73 23.03
CA ASN A 442 -10.70 23.63 23.01
C ASN A 442 -11.93 23.91 22.13
N ASP A 443 -12.52 25.10 22.20
CA ASP A 443 -13.70 25.47 21.39
C ASP A 443 -13.41 25.43 19.88
N ARG A 444 -12.20 25.86 19.47
CA ARG A 444 -11.79 25.83 18.06
C ARG A 444 -11.49 24.41 17.61
N LEU A 445 -10.86 23.61 18.47
CA LEU A 445 -10.55 22.21 18.17
C LEU A 445 -11.83 21.38 18.05
N ALA A 446 -12.79 21.55 18.97
CA ALA A 446 -14.11 20.92 18.89
C ALA A 446 -14.83 21.27 17.59
N ALA A 447 -14.87 22.56 17.22
CA ALA A 447 -15.47 23.01 15.97
C ALA A 447 -14.79 22.41 14.74
N LEU A 448 -13.44 22.26 14.78
CA LEU A 448 -12.67 21.62 13.73
C LEU A 448 -13.01 20.12 13.61
N ILE A 449 -13.07 19.39 14.72
CA ILE A 449 -13.42 17.97 14.75
C ILE A 449 -14.81 17.74 14.15
N HIS A 450 -15.81 18.53 14.56
CA HIS A 450 -17.14 18.45 13.98
C HIS A 450 -17.17 18.69 12.47
N LYS A 451 -16.40 19.69 11.99
CA LYS A 451 -16.33 20.01 10.58
C LYS A 451 -15.72 18.85 9.79
N ILE A 452 -14.58 18.32 10.25
CA ILE A 452 -13.87 17.22 9.58
C ILE A 452 -14.73 15.95 9.58
N GLU A 453 -15.42 15.64 10.68
CA GLU A 453 -16.32 14.48 10.76
C GLU A 453 -17.41 14.53 9.68
N VAL A 454 -18.12 15.66 9.59
CA VAL A 454 -19.18 15.84 8.58
C VAL A 454 -18.60 15.79 7.18
N GLU A 455 -17.46 16.43 6.95
CA GLU A 455 -16.78 16.40 5.65
C GLU A 455 -16.42 14.97 5.23
N MET A 456 -15.81 14.18 6.12
CA MET A 456 -15.41 12.79 5.81
C MET A 456 -16.62 11.87 5.61
N GLU A 457 -17.67 11.99 6.44
CA GLU A 457 -18.90 11.21 6.26
C GLU A 457 -19.61 11.61 4.95
N CYS A 458 -19.66 12.89 4.61
CA CYS A 458 -20.17 13.34 3.32
C CYS A 458 -19.35 12.78 2.15
N LEU A 459 -18.02 12.77 2.20
CA LEU A 459 -17.21 12.14 1.16
C LEU A 459 -17.44 10.63 1.07
N ALA A 460 -17.63 9.96 2.20
CA ALA A 460 -17.82 8.51 2.27
C ALA A 460 -19.21 8.07 1.79
N LEU A 461 -20.23 8.95 1.83
CA LEU A 461 -21.62 8.60 1.57
C LEU A 461 -22.11 9.09 0.21
N TYR A 462 -22.92 8.27 -0.45
CA TYR A 462 -23.68 8.64 -1.63
C TYR A 462 -25.15 8.24 -1.50
N VAL A 463 -26.02 8.94 -2.24
CA VAL A 463 -27.44 8.60 -2.28
C VAL A 463 -27.62 7.34 -3.11
N LYS A 464 -28.25 6.32 -2.53
CA LYS A 464 -28.52 5.09 -3.27
C LYS A 464 -29.36 5.38 -4.53
N PRO A 465 -29.07 4.70 -5.66
CA PRO A 465 -29.82 4.89 -6.89
C PRO A 465 -31.33 4.78 -6.66
N ASP A 466 -32.09 5.60 -7.37
CA ASP A 466 -33.56 5.60 -7.39
C ASP A 466 -34.26 5.93 -6.04
N MET A 467 -33.53 6.13 -4.93
CA MET A 467 -34.13 6.53 -3.64
C MET A 467 -34.84 7.88 -3.73
N VAL A 468 -34.24 8.84 -4.45
CA VAL A 468 -34.85 10.15 -4.71
C VAL A 468 -36.22 10.01 -5.40
N GLU A 469 -36.33 9.10 -6.36
CA GLU A 469 -37.58 8.80 -7.05
C GLU A 469 -38.59 8.15 -6.11
N LEU A 470 -38.16 7.16 -5.31
CA LEU A 470 -39.00 6.47 -4.34
C LEU A 470 -39.59 7.44 -3.31
N LEU A 471 -38.77 8.29 -2.69
CA LEU A 471 -39.23 9.28 -1.70
C LEU A 471 -40.24 10.24 -2.32
N SER A 472 -39.97 10.71 -3.53
CA SER A 472 -40.90 11.58 -4.28
C SER A 472 -42.23 10.88 -4.57
N TRP A 473 -42.18 9.61 -4.97
CA TRP A 473 -43.35 8.79 -5.27
C TRP A 473 -44.21 8.54 -4.01
N ILE A 474 -43.59 8.31 -2.85
CA ILE A 474 -44.32 8.12 -1.58
C ILE A 474 -45.09 9.39 -1.21
N ARG A 475 -44.48 10.57 -1.35
CA ARG A 475 -45.13 11.86 -1.07
C ARG A 475 -46.32 12.11 -2.01
N GLN A 476 -46.21 11.76 -3.29
CA GLN A 476 -47.32 11.84 -4.25
C GLN A 476 -48.52 10.97 -3.84
N HIS A 477 -48.29 9.94 -3.02
CA HIS A 477 -49.35 9.08 -2.50
C HIS A 477 -49.89 9.57 -1.15
N ASP A 478 -49.60 10.80 -0.70
CA ASP A 478 -50.12 11.39 0.55
C ASP A 478 -49.73 10.57 1.80
N LEU A 479 -48.48 10.12 1.82
CA LEU A 479 -47.86 9.44 2.96
C LEU A 479 -46.74 10.30 3.52
N LYS A 480 -46.64 10.34 4.85
CA LYS A 480 -45.52 10.98 5.54
C LYS A 480 -44.25 10.15 5.35
N VAL A 481 -43.12 10.82 5.16
CA VAL A 481 -41.81 10.21 4.99
C VAL A 481 -40.93 10.60 6.17
N ILE A 482 -40.49 9.60 6.93
CA ILE A 482 -39.63 9.81 8.12
C ILE A 482 -38.30 9.09 7.91
N ALA A 483 -37.21 9.63 8.44
CA ALA A 483 -35.93 8.92 8.52
C ALA A 483 -35.53 8.65 9.97
N THR A 484 -34.89 7.51 10.20
CA THR A 484 -34.37 7.10 11.51
C THR A 484 -32.90 6.76 11.40
N SER A 485 -32.10 7.04 12.43
CA SER A 485 -30.71 6.61 12.49
C SER A 485 -30.34 6.10 13.88
N ASP A 486 -29.50 5.06 13.92
CA ASP A 486 -28.83 4.51 15.09
C ASP A 486 -27.30 4.75 15.11
N MET A 487 -26.82 5.72 14.33
CA MET A 487 -25.43 6.14 14.39
C MET A 487 -25.15 7.03 15.61
N TYR A 488 -23.86 7.10 16.00
CA TYR A 488 -23.40 7.95 17.11
C TYR A 488 -23.51 9.46 16.83
N LEU A 489 -23.66 9.85 15.56
CA LEU A 489 -23.83 11.24 15.14
C LEU A 489 -25.12 11.86 15.72
N GLY A 490 -25.08 13.14 16.07
CA GLY A 490 -26.24 13.89 16.53
C GLY A 490 -27.17 14.30 15.37
N GLU A 491 -28.36 14.81 15.69
CA GLU A 491 -29.35 15.25 14.69
C GLU A 491 -28.80 16.37 13.81
N ARG A 492 -28.02 17.29 14.40
CA ARG A 492 -27.38 18.39 13.67
C ARG A 492 -26.51 17.88 12.52
N HIS A 493 -25.59 16.95 12.80
CA HIS A 493 -24.66 16.40 11.79
C HIS A 493 -25.41 15.61 10.71
N ILE A 494 -26.41 14.81 11.10
CA ILE A 494 -27.20 14.03 10.14
C ILE A 494 -28.00 14.96 9.22
N ARG A 495 -28.56 16.06 9.74
CA ARG A 495 -29.23 17.07 8.90
C ARG A 495 -28.27 17.73 7.91
N GLU A 496 -27.06 18.06 8.35
CA GLU A 496 -26.02 18.61 7.47
C GLU A 496 -25.69 17.62 6.33
N ILE A 497 -25.44 16.34 6.66
CA ILE A 497 -25.18 15.27 5.67
C ILE A 497 -26.36 15.13 4.70
N LEU A 498 -27.59 14.99 5.20
CA LEU A 498 -28.78 14.84 4.36
C LEU A 498 -29.06 16.06 3.49
N SER A 499 -28.72 17.26 3.97
CA SER A 499 -28.84 18.50 3.20
C SER A 499 -27.84 18.51 2.05
N GLU A 500 -26.57 18.17 2.31
CA GLU A 500 -25.54 18.08 1.27
C GLU A 500 -25.88 17.03 0.21
N LYS A 501 -26.47 15.90 0.63
CA LYS A 501 -26.94 14.83 -0.24
C LYS A 501 -28.29 15.11 -0.91
N GLY A 502 -28.89 16.29 -0.70
CA GLY A 502 -30.15 16.69 -1.35
C GLY A 502 -31.37 15.85 -0.95
N LEU A 503 -31.33 15.22 0.23
CA LEU A 503 -32.40 14.39 0.77
C LEU A 503 -33.24 15.09 1.86
N LEU A 504 -32.68 16.07 2.57
CA LEU A 504 -33.34 16.66 3.75
C LEU A 504 -34.74 17.22 3.43
N ASP A 505 -34.88 17.97 2.34
CA ASP A 505 -36.17 18.56 1.91
C ASP A 505 -37.23 17.52 1.47
N ARG A 506 -36.84 16.25 1.38
CA ARG A 506 -37.71 15.13 0.97
C ARG A 506 -38.26 14.36 2.16
N LEU A 507 -37.77 14.66 3.37
CA LEU A 507 -38.15 14.03 4.62
C LEU A 507 -39.05 15.00 5.41
N ASP A 508 -40.14 14.49 5.98
CA ASP A 508 -41.01 15.29 6.85
C ASP A 508 -40.46 15.38 8.27
N GLU A 509 -39.81 14.31 8.77
CA GLU A 509 -39.18 14.26 10.09
C GLU A 509 -37.94 13.36 10.11
N LEU A 510 -37.07 13.63 11.09
CA LEU A 510 -35.86 12.88 11.38
C LEU A 510 -35.88 12.48 12.86
N HIS A 511 -35.54 11.23 13.16
CA HIS A 511 -35.44 10.70 14.52
C HIS A 511 -34.10 10.01 14.71
N VAL A 512 -33.28 10.50 15.64
CA VAL A 512 -31.93 9.98 15.89
C VAL A 512 -31.87 9.38 17.29
N SER A 513 -31.33 8.16 17.40
CA SER A 513 -31.28 7.47 18.69
C SER A 513 -30.34 8.17 19.69
N SER A 514 -29.23 8.74 19.22
CA SER A 514 -28.25 9.45 20.06
C SER A 514 -28.86 10.64 20.82
N GLU A 515 -29.85 11.33 20.24
CA GLU A 515 -30.56 12.46 20.89
C GLU A 515 -31.55 12.01 21.97
N SER A 516 -32.15 10.84 21.77
CA SER A 516 -33.24 10.33 22.62
C SER A 516 -32.78 9.27 23.62
N GLY A 517 -31.61 8.67 23.42
CA GLY A 517 -31.14 7.47 24.10
C GLY A 517 -32.02 6.24 23.83
N LEU A 518 -32.79 6.23 22.73
CA LEU A 518 -33.73 5.18 22.38
C LEU A 518 -33.30 4.48 21.09
N CYS A 519 -32.85 3.22 21.18
CA CYS A 519 -32.37 2.48 20.01
C CYS A 519 -33.51 1.79 19.22
N LYS A 520 -33.32 1.61 17.90
CA LYS A 520 -34.18 0.78 17.04
C LYS A 520 -34.20 -0.69 17.45
N HIS A 521 -33.04 -1.24 17.84
CA HIS A 521 -32.87 -2.65 18.21
C HIS A 521 -33.81 -3.09 19.35
N SER A 522 -33.99 -2.24 20.36
CA SER A 522 -34.91 -2.51 21.49
C SER A 522 -36.38 -2.21 21.14
N GLY A 523 -36.64 -1.60 19.98
CA GLY A 523 -37.95 -1.14 19.53
C GLY A 523 -38.42 0.16 20.18
N LYS A 524 -37.71 0.68 21.19
CA LYS A 524 -38.11 1.88 21.95
C LYS A 524 -38.27 3.11 21.05
N LEU A 525 -37.42 3.26 20.03
CA LEU A 525 -37.52 4.38 19.08
C LEU A 525 -38.85 4.37 18.30
N PHE A 526 -39.27 3.21 17.79
CA PHE A 526 -40.55 3.10 17.08
C PHE A 526 -41.73 3.36 18.01
N GLN A 527 -41.66 2.90 19.26
CA GLN A 527 -42.68 3.17 20.24
C GLN A 527 -42.82 4.68 20.49
N HIS A 528 -41.70 5.39 20.65
CA HIS A 528 -41.69 6.84 20.80
C HIS A 528 -42.33 7.56 19.60
N ILE A 529 -41.96 7.17 18.37
CA ILE A 529 -42.55 7.73 17.13
C ILE A 529 -44.06 7.50 17.08
N LEU A 530 -44.52 6.28 17.39
CA LEU A 530 -45.95 5.94 17.40
C LEU A 530 -46.72 6.75 18.45
N GLU A 531 -46.16 6.93 19.65
CA GLU A 531 -46.75 7.70 20.75
C GLU A 531 -46.84 9.20 20.41
N GLN A 532 -45.76 9.78 19.87
CA GLN A 532 -45.70 11.19 19.47
C GLN A 532 -46.78 11.53 18.43
N HIS A 533 -46.97 10.67 17.44
CA HIS A 533 -47.95 10.87 16.37
C HIS A 533 -49.34 10.33 16.67
N LYS A 534 -49.52 9.62 17.79
CA LYS A 534 -50.75 8.91 18.16
C LYS A 534 -51.21 7.95 17.05
N TRP A 535 -50.26 7.25 16.43
CA TRP A 535 -50.51 6.25 15.41
C TRP A 535 -50.64 4.86 16.01
N ARG A 536 -51.35 3.99 15.29
CA ARG A 536 -51.32 2.55 15.59
C ARG A 536 -50.11 1.92 14.90
N PRO A 537 -49.51 0.86 15.46
CA PRO A 537 -48.36 0.19 14.84
C PRO A 537 -48.56 -0.15 13.36
N GLU A 538 -49.75 -0.66 13.00
CA GLU A 538 -50.13 -1.02 11.63
C GLU A 538 -50.21 0.14 10.62
N GLU A 539 -50.14 1.39 11.09
CA GLU A 539 -50.12 2.62 10.27
C GLU A 539 -48.70 3.06 9.90
N LEU A 540 -47.67 2.43 10.50
CA LEU A 540 -46.26 2.67 10.25
C LEU A 540 -45.62 1.50 9.49
N LEU A 541 -44.95 1.82 8.38
CA LEU A 541 -44.08 0.92 7.67
C LEU A 541 -42.64 1.41 7.79
N HIS A 542 -41.71 0.53 8.15
CA HIS A 542 -40.29 0.85 8.21
C HIS A 542 -39.48 -0.01 7.22
N ILE A 543 -38.45 0.60 6.62
CA ILE A 543 -37.56 -0.01 5.65
C ILE A 543 -36.11 0.21 6.11
N GLY A 544 -35.33 -0.86 6.22
CA GLY A 544 -33.90 -0.78 6.50
C GLY A 544 -33.15 -2.07 6.11
N ASP A 545 -31.82 -2.03 6.17
CA ASP A 545 -30.96 -3.14 5.77
C ASP A 545 -30.78 -4.18 6.89
N ASN A 546 -31.05 -3.83 8.15
CA ASN A 546 -30.88 -4.75 9.27
C ASN A 546 -32.17 -5.53 9.59
N PRO A 547 -32.15 -6.87 9.53
CA PRO A 547 -33.36 -7.68 9.75
C PRO A 547 -33.91 -7.61 11.18
N ILE A 548 -33.09 -7.22 12.17
CA ILE A 548 -33.50 -7.18 13.57
C ILE A 548 -34.02 -5.79 13.93
N SER A 549 -33.18 -4.76 13.82
CA SER A 549 -33.53 -3.40 14.22
C SER A 549 -34.56 -2.76 13.30
N ASP A 550 -34.53 -3.01 11.99
CA ASP A 550 -35.38 -2.28 11.06
C ASP A 550 -36.62 -3.07 10.63
N SER A 551 -36.62 -4.39 10.81
CA SER A 551 -37.76 -5.24 10.47
C SER A 551 -38.43 -5.86 11.70
N GLN A 552 -37.72 -6.70 12.46
CA GLN A 552 -38.34 -7.46 13.55
C GLN A 552 -38.80 -6.58 14.71
N ALA A 553 -38.05 -5.53 15.07
CA ALA A 553 -38.38 -4.65 16.18
C ALA A 553 -39.76 -3.97 16.01
N LEU A 554 -40.07 -3.45 14.82
CA LEU A 554 -41.37 -2.86 14.53
C LEU A 554 -42.47 -3.93 14.35
N LEU A 555 -42.14 -5.07 13.74
CA LEU A 555 -43.08 -6.19 13.58
C LEU A 555 -43.58 -6.74 14.92
N ALA A 556 -42.70 -6.79 15.94
CA ALA A 556 -43.04 -7.21 17.29
C ALA A 556 -44.08 -6.30 17.95
N GLN A 557 -44.13 -5.02 17.55
CA GLN A 557 -45.11 -4.05 18.03
C GLN A 557 -46.40 -4.05 17.18
N GLY A 558 -46.46 -4.82 16.10
CA GLY A 558 -47.62 -4.93 15.21
C GLY A 558 -47.58 -4.02 13.98
N GLY A 559 -46.46 -3.33 13.72
CA GLY A 559 -46.26 -2.55 12.49
C GLY A 559 -45.78 -3.39 11.31
N ILE A 560 -45.31 -2.72 10.26
CA ILE A 560 -44.81 -3.37 9.04
C ILE A 560 -43.32 -3.09 8.91
N GLY A 561 -42.48 -4.07 9.21
CA GLY A 561 -41.03 -3.96 9.03
C GLY A 561 -40.55 -4.67 7.76
N LEU A 562 -39.86 -3.97 6.86
CA LEU A 562 -39.27 -4.50 5.64
C LEU A 562 -37.74 -4.54 5.74
N HIS A 563 -37.16 -5.67 5.38
CA HIS A 563 -35.71 -5.85 5.32
C HIS A 563 -35.24 -5.75 3.87
N LEU A 564 -34.47 -4.71 3.57
CA LEU A 564 -33.82 -4.46 2.30
C LEU A 564 -32.63 -5.40 2.13
N HIS A 565 -32.74 -6.35 1.20
CA HIS A 565 -31.73 -7.38 0.98
C HIS A 565 -31.14 -7.32 -0.43
N GLU A 566 -30.13 -6.49 -0.59
CA GLU A 566 -29.43 -6.26 -1.86
C GLU A 566 -28.15 -7.09 -1.95
N LYS A 567 -28.22 -8.20 -2.69
CA LYS A 567 -27.12 -9.16 -2.79
C LYS A 567 -25.82 -8.54 -3.37
N HIS A 568 -25.95 -7.62 -4.32
CA HIS A 568 -24.81 -6.97 -4.96
C HIS A 568 -24.05 -6.07 -3.97
N GLU A 569 -24.76 -5.21 -3.22
CA GLU A 569 -24.16 -4.37 -2.18
C GLU A 569 -23.51 -5.21 -1.07
N LEU A 570 -24.20 -6.25 -0.57
CA LEU A 570 -23.61 -7.14 0.43
C LEU A 570 -22.33 -7.83 -0.05
N THR A 571 -22.22 -8.13 -1.35
CA THR A 571 -21.01 -8.72 -1.93
C THR A 571 -19.90 -7.68 -2.06
N ARG A 572 -20.24 -6.47 -2.52
CA ARG A 572 -19.30 -5.34 -2.63
C ARG A 572 -18.67 -5.02 -1.27
N ARG A 573 -19.51 -4.85 -0.23
CA ARG A 573 -19.06 -4.55 1.14
C ARG A 573 -18.10 -5.61 1.67
N LYS A 574 -18.45 -6.89 1.53
CA LYS A 574 -17.58 -8.02 1.93
C LYS A 574 -16.23 -8.01 1.22
N HIS A 575 -16.19 -7.69 -0.06
CA HIS A 575 -14.92 -7.61 -0.79
C HIS A 575 -14.07 -6.42 -0.35
N GLN A 576 -14.67 -5.25 -0.12
CA GLN A 576 -13.92 -4.09 0.39
C GLN A 576 -13.38 -4.35 1.80
N ILE A 577 -14.18 -4.92 2.72
CA ILE A 577 -13.72 -5.31 4.06
C ILE A 577 -12.54 -6.27 3.97
N LEU A 578 -12.66 -7.31 3.12
CA LEU A 578 -11.57 -8.27 2.93
C LEU A 578 -10.30 -7.58 2.39
N HIS A 579 -10.40 -6.71 1.40
CA HIS A 579 -9.22 -6.00 0.89
C HIS A 579 -8.63 -5.02 1.91
N HIS A 580 -9.47 -4.36 2.72
CA HIS A 580 -9.02 -3.52 3.83
C HIS A 580 -8.23 -4.34 4.85
N GLU A 581 -8.77 -5.48 5.30
CA GLU A 581 -8.06 -6.41 6.19
C GLU A 581 -6.74 -6.88 5.56
N MET A 582 -6.74 -7.11 4.25
CA MET A 582 -5.53 -7.54 3.54
C MET A 582 -4.47 -6.44 3.38
N CYS A 583 -4.81 -5.17 3.57
CA CYS A 583 -3.84 -4.08 3.55
C CYS A 583 -2.77 -4.25 4.63
N HIS A 584 -3.10 -4.86 5.77
CA HIS A 584 -2.14 -5.17 6.84
C HIS A 584 -1.03 -6.15 6.41
N TYR A 585 -1.25 -6.91 5.33
CA TYR A 585 -0.25 -7.85 4.79
C TYR A 585 0.63 -7.22 3.69
N GLY A 586 0.42 -5.95 3.33
CA GLY A 586 1.20 -5.23 2.32
C GLY A 586 0.94 -5.70 0.87
N GLY A 587 1.92 -5.53 -0.02
CA GLY A 587 1.80 -5.96 -1.43
C GLY A 587 0.77 -5.12 -2.23
N PRO A 588 -0.03 -5.73 -3.13
CA PRO A 588 -0.95 -4.98 -4.00
C PRO A 588 -2.26 -4.58 -3.31
N TRP A 589 -2.53 -5.07 -2.10
CA TRP A 589 -3.84 -4.93 -1.44
C TRP A 589 -4.24 -3.49 -1.12
N PRO A 590 -3.34 -2.60 -0.64
CA PRO A 590 -3.68 -1.18 -0.47
C PRO A 590 -4.17 -0.53 -1.75
N GLY A 591 -3.48 -0.78 -2.87
CA GLY A 591 -3.89 -0.28 -4.17
C GLY A 591 -5.19 -0.89 -4.69
N MET A 592 -5.46 -2.17 -4.40
CA MET A 592 -6.74 -2.81 -4.73
C MET A 592 -7.91 -2.22 -3.94
N TRP A 593 -7.76 -2.04 -2.63
CA TRP A 593 -8.78 -1.40 -1.79
C TRP A 593 -9.02 0.03 -2.23
N PHE A 594 -7.94 0.80 -2.45
CA PHE A 594 -8.01 2.15 -3.01
C PHE A 594 -8.77 2.18 -4.33
N SER A 595 -8.47 1.27 -5.27
CA SER A 595 -9.12 1.25 -6.58
C SER A 595 -10.64 1.06 -6.47
N GLN A 596 -11.12 0.28 -5.51
CA GLN A 596 -12.55 0.05 -5.29
C GLN A 596 -13.27 1.28 -4.74
N VAL A 597 -12.60 2.03 -3.86
CA VAL A 597 -13.14 3.29 -3.31
C VAL A 597 -13.13 4.36 -4.40
N TYR A 598 -12.03 4.48 -5.15
CA TYR A 598 -11.90 5.38 -6.28
C TYR A 598 -12.96 5.13 -7.36
N ASP A 599 -13.13 3.87 -7.79
CA ASP A 599 -14.13 3.51 -8.81
C ASP A 599 -15.56 3.80 -8.33
N ALA A 600 -15.84 3.56 -7.04
CA ALA A 600 -17.12 3.89 -6.44
C ALA A 600 -17.37 5.41 -6.50
N LEU A 601 -16.43 6.24 -6.06
CA LEU A 601 -16.54 7.71 -6.14
C LEU A 601 -16.66 8.21 -7.58
N LEU A 602 -15.86 7.66 -8.50
CA LEU A 602 -15.86 8.04 -9.91
C LEU A 602 -17.20 7.74 -10.57
N SER A 603 -17.87 6.65 -10.18
CA SER A 603 -19.20 6.27 -10.68
C SER A 603 -20.32 7.19 -10.20
N GLN A 604 -20.12 7.92 -9.09
CA GLN A 604 -21.11 8.86 -8.55
C GLN A 604 -21.04 10.24 -9.19
N GLN A 605 -19.92 10.57 -9.83
CA GLN A 605 -19.82 11.81 -10.60
C GLN A 605 -20.74 11.74 -11.82
N GLN A 606 -21.59 12.74 -12.00
CA GLN A 606 -22.44 12.83 -13.19
C GLN A 606 -21.56 13.01 -14.42
N ASP A 607 -21.61 12.04 -15.34
CA ASP A 607 -21.09 12.23 -16.68
C ASP A 607 -21.94 13.32 -17.36
N ASN A 608 -21.37 14.50 -17.54
CA ASN A 608 -21.91 15.45 -18.51
C ASN A 608 -21.97 14.72 -19.86
N GLN A 609 -23.16 14.44 -20.38
CA GLN A 609 -23.40 13.67 -21.61
C GLN A 609 -22.65 14.19 -22.86
N VAL A 610 -21.99 15.33 -22.76
CA VAL A 610 -21.24 16.01 -23.81
C VAL A 610 -19.86 15.37 -24.08
N GLU A 611 -19.27 14.64 -23.13
CA GLU A 611 -17.87 14.15 -23.25
C GLU A 611 -17.77 12.61 -23.10
N SER A 612 -18.07 11.88 -24.17
CA SER A 612 -18.03 10.39 -24.21
C SER A 612 -17.04 9.80 -25.22
N GLY A 613 -16.21 10.64 -25.85
CA GLY A 613 -15.25 10.21 -26.86
C GLY A 613 -14.15 9.30 -26.31
N PHE A 614 -13.54 8.49 -27.19
CA PHE A 614 -12.47 7.54 -26.82
C PHE A 614 -11.36 8.22 -25.99
N PHE A 615 -10.85 9.36 -26.43
CA PHE A 615 -9.74 10.05 -25.78
C PHE A 615 -10.10 10.59 -24.39
N TYR A 616 -11.33 11.07 -24.20
CA TYR A 616 -11.83 11.45 -22.88
C TYR A 616 -11.90 10.26 -21.93
N GLN A 617 -12.51 9.15 -22.38
CA GLN A 617 -12.62 7.93 -21.57
C GLN A 617 -11.25 7.30 -21.26
N TYR A 618 -10.32 7.38 -22.21
CA TYR A 618 -8.94 6.95 -22.02
C TYR A 618 -8.22 7.84 -21.00
N GLY A 619 -8.37 9.17 -21.09
CA GLY A 619 -7.90 10.11 -20.07
C GLY A 619 -8.48 9.80 -18.70
N ARG A 620 -9.80 9.59 -18.60
CA ARG A 620 -10.52 9.36 -17.34
C ARG A 620 -10.15 8.06 -16.63
N HIS A 621 -10.08 6.96 -17.37
CA HIS A 621 -9.95 5.61 -16.81
C HIS A 621 -8.57 4.95 -16.96
N ARG A 622 -7.65 5.53 -17.75
CA ARG A 622 -6.29 4.98 -17.96
C ARG A 622 -5.21 5.94 -17.48
N LEU A 623 -5.09 7.11 -18.09
CA LEU A 623 -4.04 8.07 -17.72
C LEU A 623 -4.35 8.80 -16.42
N GLY A 624 -5.62 9.05 -16.12
CA GLY A 624 -6.08 9.75 -14.92
C GLY A 624 -5.55 9.11 -13.63
N PRO A 625 -5.81 7.82 -13.36
CA PRO A 625 -5.25 7.14 -12.20
C PRO A 625 -3.71 7.18 -12.16
N LEU A 626 -3.02 6.95 -13.28
CA LEU A 626 -1.56 6.97 -13.34
C LEU A 626 -0.95 8.34 -13.01
N PHE A 627 -1.49 9.40 -13.61
CA PHE A 627 -1.05 10.77 -13.37
C PHE A 627 -1.37 11.21 -11.95
N ASN A 628 -2.51 10.82 -11.39
CA ASN A 628 -2.83 11.14 -10.00
C ASN A 628 -1.99 10.35 -8.99
N ILE A 629 -1.54 9.12 -9.28
CA ILE A 629 -0.54 8.42 -8.45
C ILE A 629 0.80 9.19 -8.47
N PHE A 630 1.21 9.71 -9.63
CA PHE A 630 2.38 10.59 -9.72
C PHE A 630 2.20 11.86 -8.88
N MET A 631 1.03 12.50 -8.94
CA MET A 631 0.73 13.69 -8.14
C MET A 631 0.73 13.40 -6.63
N ALA A 632 0.25 12.23 -6.20
CA ALA A 632 0.34 11.79 -4.80
C ALA A 632 1.80 11.76 -4.35
N GLY A 633 2.67 11.06 -5.11
CA GLY A 633 4.11 11.01 -4.83
C GLY A 633 4.79 12.38 -4.88
N LEU A 634 4.38 13.26 -5.79
CA LEU A 634 4.91 14.62 -5.89
C LEU A 634 4.59 15.43 -4.64
N THR A 635 3.34 15.42 -4.18
CA THR A 635 2.96 16.20 -2.98
C THR A 635 3.61 15.66 -1.71
N GLU A 636 3.74 14.34 -1.55
CA GLU A 636 4.50 13.75 -0.45
C GLU A 636 5.98 14.14 -0.48
N ALA A 637 6.61 14.05 -1.66
CA ALA A 637 8.02 14.38 -1.83
C ALA A 637 8.31 15.86 -1.58
N VAL A 638 7.46 16.76 -2.07
CA VAL A 638 7.57 18.20 -1.87
C VAL A 638 7.53 18.58 -0.38
N ARG A 639 6.64 17.95 0.41
CA ARG A 639 6.57 18.14 1.87
C ARG A 639 7.80 17.57 2.58
N ARG A 640 8.19 16.34 2.24
CA ARG A 640 9.35 15.65 2.82
C ARG A 640 10.63 16.46 2.61
N ASP A 641 10.83 16.96 1.39
CA ASP A 641 12.06 17.62 0.98
C ASP A 641 12.05 19.13 1.27
N ARG A 642 10.93 19.67 1.80
CA ARG A 642 10.73 21.08 2.18
C ARG A 642 11.09 22.04 1.04
N ILE A 643 10.42 21.86 -0.09
CA ILE A 643 10.63 22.68 -1.29
C ILE A 643 9.97 24.05 -1.13
N ASP A 644 10.72 25.14 -1.36
CA ASP A 644 10.20 26.50 -1.27
C ASP A 644 9.41 26.91 -2.52
N LYS A 645 9.84 26.45 -3.70
CA LYS A 645 9.23 26.81 -4.99
C LYS A 645 9.22 25.64 -5.98
N LEU A 646 8.07 25.39 -6.60
CA LEU A 646 7.87 24.31 -7.55
C LEU A 646 7.70 24.83 -8.98
N TYR A 647 8.43 24.26 -9.93
CA TYR A 647 8.36 24.61 -11.35
C TYR A 647 7.94 23.42 -12.21
N PHE A 648 6.84 23.56 -12.94
CA PHE A 648 6.37 22.61 -13.93
C PHE A 648 6.97 22.98 -15.28
N VAL A 649 7.85 22.12 -15.80
CA VAL A 649 8.59 22.40 -17.02
C VAL A 649 7.64 22.37 -18.22
N ALA A 650 7.73 23.36 -19.10
CA ALA A 650 6.82 23.50 -20.22
C ALA A 650 6.82 22.29 -21.16
N ARG A 651 5.70 22.14 -21.87
CA ARG A 651 5.33 20.97 -22.68
C ARG A 651 4.84 19.81 -21.81
N ASP A 652 5.71 19.13 -21.09
CA ASP A 652 5.37 17.85 -20.45
C ASP A 652 4.87 18.03 -19.00
N GLY A 653 5.20 19.15 -18.34
CA GLY A 653 4.71 19.53 -17.01
C GLY A 653 3.32 20.17 -16.99
N PHE A 654 2.71 20.43 -18.15
CA PHE A 654 1.50 21.25 -18.27
C PHE A 654 0.30 20.66 -17.53
N ILE A 655 -0.05 19.41 -17.81
CA ILE A 655 -1.18 18.77 -17.15
C ILE A 655 -0.96 18.66 -15.63
N PHE A 656 0.27 18.36 -15.21
CA PHE A 656 0.58 18.22 -13.78
C PHE A 656 0.47 19.55 -13.03
N GLN A 657 0.80 20.68 -13.67
CA GLN A 657 0.54 22.00 -13.10
C GLN A 657 -0.97 22.23 -12.88
N GLN A 658 -1.80 21.81 -13.84
CA GLN A 658 -3.26 21.91 -13.71
C GLN A 658 -3.78 21.04 -12.57
N LEU A 659 -3.31 19.78 -12.50
CA LEU A 659 -3.69 18.86 -11.43
C LEU A 659 -3.18 19.30 -10.06
N TYR A 660 -2.03 19.97 -10.01
CA TYR A 660 -1.43 20.42 -8.75
C TYR A 660 -2.36 21.33 -7.97
N SER A 661 -3.17 22.16 -8.64
CA SER A 661 -4.14 23.02 -7.96
C SER A 661 -5.17 22.24 -7.13
N MET A 662 -5.52 21.02 -7.55
CA MET A 662 -6.47 20.14 -6.83
C MET A 662 -5.80 19.32 -5.73
N TRP A 663 -4.49 19.09 -5.87
CA TRP A 663 -3.67 18.31 -4.93
C TRP A 663 -2.99 19.16 -3.85
N LYS A 664 -2.76 20.44 -4.13
CA LYS A 664 -2.04 21.36 -3.27
C LYS A 664 -2.86 21.66 -2.02
N SER A 665 -2.26 21.38 -0.87
CA SER A 665 -2.68 21.85 0.45
C SER A 665 -1.91 23.12 0.85
N ASP A 666 -2.33 23.79 1.93
CA ASP A 666 -1.77 25.09 2.36
C ASP A 666 -0.28 25.04 2.71
N ASP A 667 0.24 23.88 3.11
CA ASP A 667 1.65 23.62 3.44
C ASP A 667 2.53 23.36 2.21
N CYS A 668 1.94 23.22 1.02
CA CYS A 668 2.68 23.04 -0.23
C CYS A 668 3.02 24.39 -0.89
N PRO A 669 4.18 24.54 -1.55
CA PRO A 669 4.59 25.76 -2.23
C PRO A 669 3.69 26.08 -3.44
N GLN A 670 3.78 27.31 -3.95
CA GLN A 670 3.11 27.66 -5.21
C GLN A 670 3.84 27.01 -6.39
N GLY A 671 3.07 26.38 -7.28
CA GLY A 671 3.53 25.86 -8.56
C GLY A 671 3.55 26.95 -9.64
N GLU A 672 4.66 27.05 -10.37
CA GLU A 672 4.82 27.95 -11.53
C GLU A 672 5.07 27.14 -12.80
N TYR A 673 4.58 27.63 -13.93
CA TYR A 673 4.87 27.03 -15.22
C TYR A 673 6.13 27.67 -15.83
N LEU A 674 7.16 26.85 -16.07
CA LEU A 674 8.47 27.30 -16.53
C LEU A 674 8.62 27.04 -18.03
N TYR A 675 8.65 28.09 -18.85
CA TYR A 675 8.89 28.00 -20.30
C TYR A 675 10.34 27.68 -20.64
N ALA A 676 10.81 26.49 -20.29
CA ALA A 676 12.14 25.99 -20.62
C ALA A 676 12.07 24.76 -21.53
N SER A 677 12.92 24.71 -22.56
CA SER A 677 13.12 23.51 -23.37
C SER A 677 14.57 23.05 -23.31
N ARG A 678 14.83 21.78 -23.66
CA ARG A 678 16.21 21.27 -23.77
C ARG A 678 17.06 22.18 -24.66
N LYS A 679 16.52 22.65 -25.79
CA LYS A 679 17.19 23.57 -26.72
C LYS A 679 17.60 24.89 -26.06
N THR A 680 16.69 25.55 -25.34
CA THR A 680 17.01 26.86 -24.72
C THR A 680 18.05 26.73 -23.61
N ILE A 681 17.98 25.66 -22.81
CA ILE A 681 18.89 25.45 -21.69
C ILE A 681 20.28 25.00 -22.18
N MET A 682 20.34 24.12 -23.19
CA MET A 682 21.60 23.72 -23.82
C MET A 682 22.29 24.90 -24.50
N ALA A 683 21.56 25.79 -25.18
CA ALA A 683 22.12 27.01 -25.76
C ALA A 683 22.77 27.92 -24.70
N ALA A 684 22.18 28.07 -23.52
CA ALA A 684 22.79 28.85 -22.43
C ALA A 684 24.07 28.19 -21.85
N SER A 685 24.12 26.86 -21.86
CA SER A 685 25.24 26.08 -21.30
C SER A 685 26.56 26.19 -22.08
N ILE A 686 26.51 26.68 -23.31
CA ILE A 686 27.68 26.89 -24.19
C ILE A 686 28.16 28.35 -24.19
N SER A 687 27.75 29.14 -23.19
CA SER A 687 28.17 30.55 -23.04
C SER A 687 29.69 30.75 -22.98
N GLN A 688 30.44 29.76 -22.50
CA GLN A 688 31.92 29.78 -22.47
C GLN A 688 32.55 29.02 -23.65
N GLY A 689 31.76 28.65 -24.66
CA GLY A 689 32.17 27.72 -25.72
C GLY A 689 31.53 26.33 -25.55
N MET A 690 31.67 25.48 -26.56
CA MET A 690 31.11 24.13 -26.58
C MET A 690 32.24 23.11 -26.44
N THR A 691 32.11 22.22 -25.45
CA THR A 691 33.03 21.10 -25.28
C THR A 691 32.69 19.93 -26.18
N LEU A 692 33.67 19.06 -26.42
CA LEU A 692 33.43 17.83 -27.18
C LEU A 692 32.37 16.93 -26.51
N ASP A 693 32.31 16.89 -25.18
CA ASP A 693 31.32 16.10 -24.45
C ASP A 693 29.90 16.68 -24.58
N GLN A 694 29.76 18.01 -24.58
CA GLN A 694 28.48 18.66 -24.89
C GLN A 694 28.04 18.36 -26.32
N ALA A 695 28.96 18.43 -27.29
CA ALA A 695 28.67 18.13 -28.69
C ALA A 695 28.24 16.66 -28.89
N ARG A 696 28.89 15.72 -28.19
CA ARG A 696 28.54 14.29 -28.21
C ARG A 696 27.13 14.01 -27.71
N MET A 697 26.59 14.83 -26.81
CA MET A 697 25.24 14.61 -26.30
C MET A 697 24.17 14.69 -27.40
N ALA A 698 24.38 15.53 -28.43
CA ALA A 698 23.49 15.62 -29.58
C ALA A 698 23.60 14.42 -30.54
N LEU A 699 24.53 13.49 -30.33
CA LEU A 699 24.74 12.29 -31.15
C LEU A 699 24.21 11.00 -30.49
N PHE A 700 23.65 11.08 -29.29
CA PHE A 700 23.06 9.90 -28.61
C PHE A 700 21.78 9.39 -29.29
N ASN A 701 21.08 10.22 -30.06
CA ASN A 701 19.97 9.77 -30.89
C ASN A 701 20.52 9.13 -32.18
N PRO A 702 20.22 7.84 -32.47
CA PRO A 702 20.71 7.16 -33.68
C PRO A 702 20.31 7.82 -35.00
N LYS A 703 19.26 8.66 -34.98
CA LYS A 703 18.80 9.45 -36.13
C LYS A 703 19.57 10.77 -36.31
N GLN A 704 20.41 11.14 -35.34
CA GLN A 704 21.18 12.38 -35.30
C GLN A 704 22.66 12.03 -35.35
N GLN A 705 23.23 12.05 -36.54
CA GLN A 705 24.59 11.57 -36.76
C GLN A 705 25.52 12.64 -37.33
N GLY A 706 25.07 13.87 -37.66
CA GLY A 706 25.93 14.87 -38.33
C GLY A 706 26.27 16.10 -37.49
N LEU A 707 27.25 16.89 -37.94
CA LEU A 707 27.58 18.20 -37.35
C LEU A 707 26.36 19.15 -37.37
N LEU A 708 25.52 19.07 -38.40
CA LEU A 708 24.29 19.84 -38.50
C LEU A 708 23.31 19.51 -37.37
N SER A 709 23.24 18.24 -36.92
CA SER A 709 22.41 17.85 -35.78
C SER A 709 22.90 18.51 -34.49
N ILE A 710 24.22 18.49 -34.26
CA ILE A 710 24.84 19.17 -33.12
C ILE A 710 24.48 20.66 -33.12
N LEU A 711 24.70 21.36 -34.24
CA LEU A 711 24.38 22.79 -34.33
C LEU A 711 22.88 23.06 -34.07
N LYS A 712 21.98 22.26 -34.65
CA LYS A 712 20.53 22.40 -34.45
C LYS A 712 20.10 22.20 -33.00
N THR A 713 20.64 21.19 -32.31
CA THR A 713 20.33 20.90 -30.89
C THR A 713 20.68 22.08 -29.99
N PHE A 714 21.77 22.79 -30.25
CA PHE A 714 22.19 23.98 -29.51
C PHE A 714 21.63 25.30 -30.08
N GLY A 715 20.80 25.25 -31.13
CA GLY A 715 20.17 26.42 -31.75
C GLY A 715 21.09 27.26 -32.65
N LEU A 716 22.26 26.75 -33.01
CA LEU A 716 23.24 27.42 -33.87
C LEU A 716 22.80 27.34 -35.35
N GLN A 717 22.98 28.44 -36.08
CA GLN A 717 22.50 28.58 -37.46
C GLN A 717 23.48 27.97 -38.47
N ARG A 718 23.01 27.05 -39.33
CA ARG A 718 23.82 26.38 -40.37
C ARG A 718 24.72 27.34 -41.15
N LYS A 719 24.14 28.43 -41.65
CA LYS A 719 24.81 29.40 -42.53
C LYS A 719 26.05 30.04 -41.88
N GLU A 720 26.09 30.14 -40.57
CA GLU A 720 27.19 30.79 -39.84
C GLU A 720 28.42 29.89 -39.71
N PHE A 721 28.24 28.58 -39.85
CA PHE A 721 29.29 27.57 -39.64
C PHE A 721 29.64 26.78 -40.90
N GLU A 722 28.93 26.96 -42.01
CA GLU A 722 29.11 26.18 -43.24
C GLU A 722 30.52 26.34 -43.85
N SER A 723 31.03 27.57 -43.94
CA SER A 723 32.40 27.82 -44.41
C SER A 723 33.46 27.24 -43.47
N LEU A 724 33.24 27.34 -42.16
CA LEU A 724 34.13 26.81 -41.12
C LEU A 724 34.16 25.28 -41.17
N ALA A 725 33.00 24.65 -41.24
CA ALA A 725 32.85 23.20 -41.33
C ALA A 725 33.61 22.64 -42.55
N HIS A 726 33.48 23.30 -43.71
CA HIS A 726 34.21 22.89 -44.91
C HIS A 726 35.74 22.96 -44.74
N ARG A 727 36.28 23.95 -44.00
CA ARG A 727 37.73 24.02 -43.71
C ARG A 727 38.24 22.83 -42.89
N HIS A 728 37.37 22.22 -42.08
CA HIS A 728 37.71 21.08 -41.22
C HIS A 728 37.27 19.72 -41.81
N GLY A 729 36.97 19.66 -43.12
CA GLY A 729 36.68 18.39 -43.80
C GLY A 729 35.23 17.91 -43.69
N PHE A 730 34.30 18.83 -43.45
CA PHE A 730 32.86 18.60 -43.61
C PHE A 730 32.38 19.11 -44.96
N GLU A 731 32.39 18.26 -45.98
CA GLU A 731 31.84 18.59 -47.31
C GLU A 731 30.32 18.80 -47.24
N GLU A 732 29.62 17.92 -46.52
CA GLU A 732 28.23 18.09 -46.11
C GLU A 732 28.13 18.03 -44.58
N MET A 733 27.43 18.99 -43.97
CA MET A 733 27.37 19.09 -42.50
C MET A 733 26.49 18.01 -41.86
N ASP A 734 25.57 17.42 -42.62
CA ASP A 734 24.71 16.30 -42.21
C ASP A 734 25.35 14.93 -42.44
N GLN A 735 26.58 14.87 -42.98
CA GLN A 735 27.31 13.63 -43.13
C GLN A 735 27.43 12.88 -41.78
N PRO A 736 27.18 11.56 -41.71
CA PRO A 736 27.26 10.81 -40.47
C PRO A 736 28.68 10.79 -39.86
N LEU A 737 28.75 11.14 -38.59
CA LEU A 737 29.84 11.00 -37.65
C LEU A 737 29.66 9.63 -36.97
N THR A 738 30.26 8.60 -37.56
CA THR A 738 30.14 7.21 -37.08
C THR A 738 31.10 6.87 -35.94
N ASP A 739 32.01 7.79 -35.58
CA ASP A 739 33.01 7.62 -34.52
C ASP A 739 32.95 8.74 -33.48
N HIS A 740 32.82 8.36 -32.20
CA HIS A 740 32.87 9.22 -31.03
C HIS A 740 34.24 9.93 -30.83
N ARG A 741 35.25 9.55 -31.62
CA ARG A 741 36.60 10.14 -31.68
C ARG A 741 36.88 10.86 -33.00
N ASP A 742 35.85 11.23 -33.77
CA ASP A 742 36.05 11.92 -35.05
C ASP A 742 36.92 13.17 -34.86
N ARG A 743 38.11 13.11 -35.46
CA ARG A 743 39.13 14.16 -35.35
C ARG A 743 38.67 15.46 -36.00
N ARG A 744 37.84 15.40 -37.05
CA ARG A 744 37.29 16.59 -37.71
C ARG A 744 36.40 17.38 -36.76
N LEU A 745 35.56 16.69 -35.99
CA LEU A 745 34.70 17.33 -34.99
C LEU A 745 35.53 17.99 -33.89
N LYS A 746 36.57 17.31 -33.41
CA LYS A 746 37.48 17.88 -32.41
C LYS A 746 38.22 19.11 -32.95
N ASP A 747 38.85 18.99 -34.12
CA ASP A 747 39.60 20.08 -34.74
C ASP A 747 38.69 21.28 -35.06
N PHE A 748 37.43 21.04 -35.45
CA PHE A 748 36.41 22.08 -35.62
C PHE A 748 36.07 22.80 -34.31
N LEU A 749 35.91 22.05 -33.20
CA LEU A 749 35.63 22.65 -31.89
C LEU A 749 36.87 23.31 -31.27
N ASP A 750 38.10 22.89 -31.60
CA ASP A 750 39.32 23.53 -31.10
C ASP A 750 39.63 24.86 -31.84
N GLU A 751 38.95 25.16 -32.95
CA GLU A 751 39.14 26.38 -33.74
C GLU A 751 38.62 27.63 -32.99
N PRO A 752 39.47 28.66 -32.74
CA PRO A 752 39.07 29.85 -31.98
C PRO A 752 37.91 30.64 -32.60
N GLU A 753 37.82 30.70 -33.92
CA GLU A 753 36.72 31.37 -34.63
C GLU A 753 35.37 30.67 -34.39
N VAL A 754 35.38 29.33 -34.35
CA VAL A 754 34.19 28.52 -34.04
C VAL A 754 33.76 28.77 -32.59
N GLN A 755 34.68 28.69 -31.63
CA GLN A 755 34.39 28.91 -30.21
C GLN A 755 33.92 30.33 -29.90
N HIS A 756 34.45 31.35 -30.60
CA HIS A 756 33.98 32.71 -30.47
C HIS A 756 32.53 32.87 -30.92
N LYS A 757 32.13 32.28 -32.06
CA LYS A 757 30.73 32.33 -32.54
C LYS A 757 29.78 31.59 -31.59
N ILE A 758 30.20 30.41 -31.12
CA ILE A 758 29.43 29.60 -30.17
C ILE A 758 29.23 30.34 -28.84
N SER A 759 30.31 30.85 -28.24
CA SER A 759 30.24 31.56 -26.95
C SER A 759 29.45 32.87 -27.04
N ALA A 760 29.54 33.61 -28.16
CA ALA A 760 28.76 34.83 -28.37
C ALA A 760 27.25 34.55 -28.39
N TYR A 761 26.81 33.54 -29.14
CA TYR A 761 25.40 33.11 -29.16
C TYR A 761 24.97 32.57 -27.79
N GLY A 762 25.77 31.69 -27.18
CA GLY A 762 25.47 31.10 -25.87
C GLY A 762 25.38 32.13 -24.75
N SER A 763 26.21 33.18 -24.78
CA SER A 763 26.17 34.27 -23.80
C SER A 763 24.87 35.06 -23.88
N LEU A 764 24.41 35.37 -25.11
CA LEU A 764 23.12 36.03 -25.32
C LEU A 764 21.94 35.17 -24.82
N CYS A 765 21.94 33.87 -25.16
CA CYS A 765 20.90 32.95 -24.70
C CYS A 765 20.89 32.84 -23.17
N ARG A 766 22.08 32.79 -22.56
CA ARG A 766 22.24 32.70 -21.12
C ARG A 766 21.75 33.94 -20.40
N GLU A 767 22.11 35.15 -20.85
CA GLU A 767 21.66 36.41 -20.26
C GLU A 767 20.12 36.52 -20.24
N ARG A 768 19.47 36.19 -21.35
CA ARG A 768 18.00 36.24 -21.43
C ARG A 768 17.33 35.20 -20.56
N LEU A 769 17.85 33.97 -20.54
CA LEU A 769 17.35 32.92 -19.67
C LEU A 769 17.54 33.27 -18.19
N GLU A 770 18.67 33.88 -17.83
CA GLU A 770 18.96 34.35 -16.47
C GLU A 770 17.93 35.36 -16.01
N ARG A 771 17.68 36.42 -16.80
CA ARG A 771 16.66 37.42 -16.50
C ARG A 771 15.26 36.83 -16.42
N TYR A 772 14.92 35.87 -17.28
CA TYR A 772 13.65 35.15 -17.21
C TYR A 772 13.51 34.35 -15.90
N LEU A 773 14.56 33.64 -15.48
CA LEU A 773 14.58 32.90 -14.21
C LEU A 773 14.53 33.85 -13.00
N GLU A 774 15.19 35.00 -13.06
CA GLU A 774 15.11 36.06 -12.04
C GLU A 774 13.68 36.61 -11.92
N GLN A 775 13.00 36.86 -13.05
CA GLN A 775 11.59 37.29 -13.06
C GLN A 775 10.64 36.28 -12.42
N LEU A 776 10.94 34.98 -12.51
CA LEU A 776 10.17 33.92 -11.87
C LEU A 776 10.56 33.68 -10.40
N GLY A 777 11.60 34.34 -9.90
CA GLY A 777 12.12 34.15 -8.55
C GLY A 777 12.93 32.86 -8.37
N PHE A 778 13.53 32.32 -9.42
CA PHE A 778 14.30 31.05 -9.32
C PHE A 778 15.48 31.17 -8.35
N PHE A 779 16.21 32.28 -8.38
CA PHE A 779 17.39 32.52 -7.53
C PHE A 779 17.05 33.15 -6.16
N SER A 780 15.75 33.37 -5.85
CA SER A 780 15.33 33.99 -4.59
C SER A 780 14.90 32.99 -3.51
N HIS A 781 15.12 31.69 -3.75
CA HIS A 781 14.69 30.61 -2.86
C HIS A 781 15.89 29.69 -2.58
N ASP A 782 15.88 29.01 -1.43
CA ASP A 782 16.98 28.12 -1.05
C ASP A 782 16.81 26.74 -1.68
N THR A 783 15.57 26.25 -1.76
CA THR A 783 15.21 24.96 -2.36
C THR A 783 14.15 25.11 -3.46
N VAL A 784 14.46 24.59 -4.64
CA VAL A 784 13.53 24.57 -5.77
C VAL A 784 13.35 23.16 -6.30
N ALA A 785 12.18 22.87 -6.85
CA ALA A 785 11.96 21.60 -7.52
C ALA A 785 11.35 21.71 -8.91
N PHE A 786 11.73 20.79 -9.78
CA PHE A 786 11.23 20.66 -11.15
C PHE A 786 10.33 19.45 -11.29
N VAL A 787 9.25 19.62 -12.05
CA VAL A 787 8.30 18.55 -12.39
C VAL A 787 8.27 18.39 -13.90
N ASP A 788 8.53 17.17 -14.36
CA ASP A 788 8.61 16.82 -15.78
C ASP A 788 8.28 15.31 -15.94
N ILE A 789 7.89 14.86 -17.13
CA ILE A 789 7.91 13.43 -17.45
C ILE A 789 9.32 12.94 -17.74
N GLY A 790 10.19 13.84 -18.23
CA GLY A 790 11.47 13.55 -18.84
C GLY A 790 12.32 12.46 -18.17
N TRP A 791 12.74 11.49 -18.97
CA TRP A 791 13.41 10.27 -18.50
C TRP A 791 14.88 10.44 -18.08
N ASN A 792 15.54 11.52 -18.50
CA ASN A 792 17.01 11.67 -18.44
C ASN A 792 17.50 12.92 -17.67
N GLY A 793 16.61 13.75 -17.12
CA GLY A 793 16.98 14.94 -16.33
C GLY A 793 17.85 15.99 -17.07
N THR A 794 17.80 16.03 -18.41
CA THR A 794 18.70 16.84 -19.25
C THR A 794 18.59 18.34 -18.95
N ILE A 795 17.38 18.86 -18.76
CA ILE A 795 17.14 20.28 -18.46
C ILE A 795 17.83 20.66 -17.15
N GLN A 796 17.61 19.89 -16.10
CA GLN A 796 18.19 20.10 -14.77
C GLN A 796 19.72 20.07 -14.80
N LYS A 797 20.32 19.11 -15.52
CA LYS A 797 21.78 19.00 -15.70
C LYS A 797 22.35 20.26 -16.35
N TYR A 798 21.80 20.66 -17.49
CA TYR A 798 22.35 21.79 -18.25
C TYR A 798 22.03 23.13 -17.61
N LEU A 799 20.97 23.23 -16.81
CA LEU A 799 20.71 24.40 -15.99
C LEU A 799 21.79 24.58 -14.92
N LYS A 800 22.18 23.49 -14.22
CA LYS A 800 23.31 23.52 -13.29
C LYS A 800 24.63 23.83 -14.01
N SER A 801 24.85 23.28 -15.21
CA SER A 801 26.03 23.64 -16.01
C SER A 801 26.06 25.12 -16.39
N ALA A 802 24.90 25.72 -16.71
CA ALA A 802 24.79 27.11 -17.13
C ALA A 802 24.93 28.08 -15.95
N PHE A 803 24.35 27.80 -14.78
CA PHE A 803 24.25 28.78 -13.68
C PHE A 803 24.81 28.30 -12.34
N GLY A 804 25.24 27.06 -12.21
CA GLY A 804 25.59 26.43 -10.94
C GLY A 804 26.80 27.01 -10.19
N HIS A 805 27.52 27.95 -10.80
CA HIS A 805 28.61 28.71 -10.20
C HIS A 805 28.15 30.04 -9.58
N ARG A 806 26.87 30.42 -9.76
CA ARG A 806 26.28 31.53 -9.02
C ARG A 806 26.20 31.17 -7.53
N HIS A 807 26.45 32.16 -6.67
CA HIS A 807 26.43 32.00 -5.22
C HIS A 807 25.02 31.79 -4.65
N ASP A 808 24.01 32.30 -5.35
CA ASP A 808 22.57 32.24 -5.06
C ASP A 808 21.87 31.15 -5.89
N PHE A 809 22.61 30.19 -6.45
CA PHE A 809 22.00 29.06 -7.14
C PHE A 809 21.33 28.11 -6.13
N PRO A 810 20.02 27.84 -6.23
CA PRO A 810 19.29 27.05 -5.24
C PRO A 810 19.71 25.58 -5.23
N LYS A 811 19.42 24.90 -4.11
CA LYS A 811 19.39 23.44 -4.07
C LYS A 811 18.22 22.96 -4.92
N MET A 812 18.46 21.98 -5.78
CA MET A 812 17.50 21.62 -6.82
C MET A 812 17.09 20.16 -6.70
N SER A 813 15.79 19.89 -6.71
CA SER A 813 15.22 18.55 -6.76
C SER A 813 14.44 18.36 -8.06
N GLY A 814 14.65 17.25 -8.77
CA GLY A 814 13.86 16.91 -9.95
C GLY A 814 12.93 15.75 -9.65
N TYR A 815 11.62 15.97 -9.79
CA TYR A 815 10.59 14.95 -9.64
C TYR A 815 10.05 14.58 -11.01
N TYR A 816 10.51 13.43 -11.51
CA TYR A 816 10.18 12.93 -12.84
C TYR A 816 9.18 11.78 -12.74
N PHE A 817 8.32 11.64 -13.75
CA PHE A 817 7.42 10.49 -13.85
C PHE A 817 8.20 9.18 -13.75
N ALA A 818 9.30 9.06 -14.51
CA ALA A 818 10.29 8.01 -14.33
C ALA A 818 11.69 8.49 -14.72
N PHE A 819 12.75 7.82 -14.23
CA PHE A 819 14.13 8.28 -14.43
C PHE A 819 15.16 7.16 -14.73
N VAL A 820 16.11 7.46 -15.63
CA VAL A 820 17.23 6.58 -16.05
C VAL A 820 18.54 6.97 -15.34
N GLY A 821 18.93 6.25 -14.28
CA GLY A 821 20.15 6.52 -13.51
C GLY A 821 21.49 6.33 -14.24
N LYS A 822 21.51 5.72 -15.44
CA LYS A 822 22.76 5.27 -16.10
C LYS A 822 23.49 6.33 -16.94
N ILE A 823 22.81 7.35 -17.44
CA ILE A 823 23.44 8.24 -18.45
C ILE A 823 24.15 9.45 -17.80
N HIS A 824 23.76 9.89 -16.60
CA HIS A 824 24.27 11.14 -16.02
C HIS A 824 24.40 11.13 -14.48
N LYS A 825 25.36 10.37 -13.91
CA LYS A 825 25.61 10.32 -12.44
C LYS A 825 26.25 11.58 -11.81
N GLU A 826 26.24 12.73 -12.49
CA GLU A 826 26.95 13.94 -12.05
C GLU A 826 25.98 15.10 -11.76
N PHE A 827 25.06 14.91 -10.80
CA PHE A 827 24.23 16.02 -10.34
C PHE A 827 24.84 16.74 -9.12
N GLY A 828 25.58 16.05 -8.25
CA GLY A 828 26.18 16.61 -7.03
C GLY A 828 25.24 16.53 -5.81
N GLU A 829 25.74 16.78 -4.59
CA GLU A 829 24.96 16.58 -3.35
C GLU A 829 23.74 17.52 -3.22
N ASP A 830 23.83 18.72 -3.78
CA ASP A 830 22.79 19.77 -3.74
C ASP A 830 21.83 19.74 -4.94
N ASN A 831 21.90 18.69 -5.78
CA ASN A 831 21.07 18.57 -6.97
C ASN A 831 20.60 17.12 -7.13
N ARG A 832 19.35 16.84 -6.73
CA ARG A 832 18.81 15.48 -6.66
C ARG A 832 17.83 15.22 -7.78
N VAL A 833 17.76 13.98 -8.22
CA VAL A 833 16.83 13.54 -9.26
C VAL A 833 16.10 12.31 -8.74
N HIS A 834 14.77 12.32 -8.88
CA HIS A 834 13.88 11.30 -8.38
C HIS A 834 12.92 10.89 -9.51
N GLY A 835 12.99 9.64 -9.94
CA GLY A 835 11.90 9.02 -10.70
C GLY A 835 10.83 8.56 -9.71
N LEU A 836 9.74 9.31 -9.55
CA LEU A 836 8.78 9.06 -8.48
C LEU A 836 8.09 7.71 -8.66
N LEU A 837 7.44 7.48 -9.80
CA LEU A 837 6.79 6.19 -10.05
C LEU A 837 7.82 5.09 -10.21
N TYR A 838 8.84 5.30 -11.06
CA TYR A 838 9.88 4.30 -11.31
C TYR A 838 11.26 4.92 -11.52
N GLU A 839 12.26 4.25 -10.99
CA GLU A 839 13.66 4.58 -11.22
C GLU A 839 14.40 3.31 -11.64
N ALA A 840 15.21 3.41 -12.69
CA ALA A 840 15.81 2.25 -13.36
C ALA A 840 16.67 1.37 -12.44
N ASP A 841 17.25 1.96 -11.38
CA ASP A 841 18.13 1.26 -10.44
C ASP A 841 17.33 0.57 -9.30
N SER A 842 16.14 1.08 -8.95
CA SER A 842 15.30 0.56 -7.86
C SER A 842 14.19 -0.37 -8.35
N ASP A 843 13.60 -0.11 -9.51
CA ASP A 843 12.55 -0.93 -10.13
C ASP A 843 12.84 -1.16 -11.64
N PRO A 844 13.75 -2.09 -11.97
CA PRO A 844 14.17 -2.30 -13.35
C PRO A 844 13.08 -2.87 -14.26
N GLU A 845 12.09 -3.58 -13.74
CA GLU A 845 11.01 -4.18 -14.56
C GLU A 845 9.96 -3.12 -14.92
N ALA A 846 9.51 -2.35 -13.93
CA ALA A 846 8.52 -1.32 -14.17
C ALA A 846 9.08 -0.18 -15.02
N PHE A 847 10.34 0.20 -14.77
CA PHE A 847 11.06 1.13 -15.63
C PHE A 847 11.09 0.65 -17.08
N LYS A 848 11.52 -0.60 -17.33
CA LYS A 848 11.54 -1.16 -18.70
C LYS A 848 10.18 -1.07 -19.37
N THR A 849 9.14 -1.43 -18.63
CA THR A 849 7.75 -1.39 -19.14
C THR A 849 7.35 0.02 -19.55
N ALA A 850 7.63 1.02 -18.70
CA ALA A 850 7.35 2.42 -19.01
C ALA A 850 8.11 2.89 -20.26
N THR A 851 9.38 2.48 -20.41
CA THR A 851 10.21 2.82 -21.58
C THR A 851 9.88 2.04 -22.86
N GLU A 852 8.97 1.05 -22.82
CA GLU A 852 8.55 0.35 -24.04
C GLU A 852 7.68 1.21 -24.94
N PHE A 853 7.01 2.23 -24.40
CA PHE A 853 6.15 3.14 -25.17
C PHE A 853 5.97 4.47 -24.43
N GLU A 854 7.08 5.21 -24.31
CA GLU A 854 7.15 6.51 -23.63
C GLU A 854 6.23 7.55 -24.28
N GLU A 855 6.01 7.42 -25.59
CA GLU A 855 5.20 8.32 -26.40
C GLU A 855 3.76 8.44 -25.90
N LEU A 856 3.25 7.39 -25.23
CA LEU A 856 1.94 7.42 -24.60
C LEU A 856 1.83 8.51 -23.54
N PHE A 857 2.85 8.60 -22.67
CA PHE A 857 2.86 9.54 -21.56
C PHE A 857 3.26 10.93 -22.02
N GLU A 858 4.26 11.03 -22.91
CA GLU A 858 4.66 12.31 -23.50
C GLU A 858 3.49 12.96 -24.23
N GLN A 859 2.72 12.22 -25.04
CA GLN A 859 1.53 12.77 -25.69
C GLN A 859 0.40 13.05 -24.69
N GLY A 860 0.21 12.17 -23.71
CA GLY A 860 -0.85 12.32 -22.70
C GLY A 860 -0.69 13.53 -21.78
N ALA A 861 0.52 14.05 -21.60
CA ALA A 861 0.80 15.22 -20.76
C ALA A 861 1.21 16.49 -21.54
N ARG A 862 1.38 16.38 -22.86
CA ARG A 862 1.86 17.45 -23.73
C ARG A 862 0.94 18.68 -23.68
N SER A 863 1.52 19.86 -23.52
CA SER A 863 0.84 21.13 -23.69
C SER A 863 0.30 21.31 -25.11
N LEU A 864 -0.84 21.99 -25.23
CA LEU A 864 -1.39 22.41 -26.53
C LEU A 864 -0.56 23.54 -27.16
N GLU A 865 0.31 24.21 -26.39
CA GLU A 865 1.22 25.27 -26.85
C GLU A 865 2.40 24.67 -27.64
N ALA A 866 3.16 25.54 -28.33
CA ALA A 866 4.35 25.12 -29.05
C ALA A 866 5.59 25.16 -28.13
N THR A 867 6.61 24.34 -28.43
CA THR A 867 7.86 24.29 -27.67
C THR A 867 8.57 25.64 -27.64
N THR A 868 9.11 26.03 -26.48
CA THR A 868 9.94 27.23 -26.33
C THR A 868 11.24 27.10 -27.12
N THR A 869 11.54 28.09 -27.96
CA THR A 869 12.73 28.12 -28.83
C THR A 869 13.75 29.18 -28.45
N GLY A 870 13.36 30.16 -27.63
CA GLY A 870 14.21 31.25 -27.15
C GLY A 870 13.42 32.22 -26.28
N TYR A 871 13.99 33.40 -26.06
CA TYR A 871 13.40 34.46 -25.26
C TYR A 871 13.59 35.83 -25.93
N ALA A 872 12.59 36.70 -25.85
CA ALA A 872 12.61 38.08 -26.31
C ALA A 872 12.67 39.03 -25.11
N ASP A 873 13.24 40.22 -25.31
CA ASP A 873 13.27 41.29 -24.31
C ASP A 873 12.35 42.41 -24.80
N ASP A 874 11.17 42.51 -24.18
CA ASP A 874 10.13 43.48 -24.50
C ASP A 874 10.11 44.51 -23.36
N ASP A 875 10.85 45.61 -23.53
CA ASP A 875 10.94 46.72 -22.57
C ASP A 875 11.32 46.30 -21.12
N GLY A 876 12.28 45.39 -20.98
CA GLY A 876 12.78 44.94 -19.69
C GLY A 876 12.12 43.66 -19.17
N MET A 877 11.00 43.25 -19.76
CA MET A 877 10.32 41.99 -19.46
C MET A 877 10.74 40.91 -20.46
N ILE A 878 11.30 39.81 -19.97
CA ILE A 878 11.62 38.66 -20.81
C ILE A 878 10.37 37.81 -21.06
N SER A 879 10.06 37.55 -22.33
CA SER A 879 8.94 36.72 -22.78
C SER A 879 9.44 35.48 -23.55
N PRO A 880 8.80 34.31 -23.43
CA PRO A 880 9.20 33.11 -24.16
C PRO A 880 8.82 33.20 -25.65
N ILE A 881 9.74 32.81 -26.53
CA ILE A 881 9.49 32.70 -27.97
C ILE A 881 9.13 31.25 -28.28
N LEU A 882 7.89 31.01 -28.73
CA LEU A 882 7.41 29.68 -29.09
C LEU A 882 7.69 29.35 -30.55
N LYS A 883 7.80 28.06 -30.88
CA LYS A 883 7.99 27.59 -32.25
C LYS A 883 6.84 28.06 -33.17
N PRO A 884 7.11 28.54 -34.40
CA PRO A 884 6.08 28.94 -35.35
C PRO A 884 5.07 27.83 -35.65
N SER A 885 3.82 28.20 -35.93
CA SER A 885 2.74 27.23 -36.17
C SER A 885 2.78 26.55 -37.54
N ASP A 886 3.60 27.06 -38.46
CA ASP A 886 3.77 26.56 -39.82
C ASP A 886 4.93 25.55 -39.97
N SER A 887 5.67 25.24 -38.91
CA SER A 887 6.68 24.18 -38.94
C SER A 887 6.01 22.80 -39.08
N ALA A 888 6.65 21.87 -39.81
CA ALA A 888 6.00 20.62 -40.22
C ALA A 888 5.58 19.73 -39.04
N ASP A 889 6.43 19.64 -38.02
CA ASP A 889 6.17 18.95 -36.76
C ASP A 889 5.02 19.59 -35.97
N ARG A 890 4.96 20.92 -35.93
CA ARG A 890 3.93 21.67 -35.23
C ARG A 890 2.56 21.55 -35.89
N VAL A 891 2.51 21.55 -37.23
CA VAL A 891 1.27 21.28 -37.97
C VAL A 891 0.69 19.92 -37.60
N ALA A 892 1.53 18.90 -37.46
CA ALA A 892 1.11 17.56 -37.06
C ALA A 892 0.60 17.53 -35.61
N GLU A 893 1.26 18.22 -34.68
CA GLU A 893 0.76 18.37 -33.29
C GLU A 893 -0.61 19.06 -33.23
N ILE A 894 -0.79 20.14 -34.00
CA ILE A 894 -2.05 20.90 -34.03
C ILE A 894 -3.22 20.00 -34.49
N GLN A 895 -2.99 19.08 -35.42
CA GLN A 895 -4.01 18.13 -35.87
C GLN A 895 -4.49 17.19 -34.75
N CYS A 896 -3.67 16.93 -33.73
CA CYS A 896 -4.01 16.08 -32.60
C CYS A 896 -4.44 16.84 -31.34
N ASN A 897 -4.41 18.19 -31.34
CA ASN A 897 -4.68 18.99 -30.15
C ASN A 897 -6.08 18.76 -29.57
N GLU A 898 -7.09 18.50 -30.39
CA GLU A 898 -8.44 18.19 -29.88
C GLU A 898 -8.47 16.86 -29.13
N SER A 899 -7.77 15.84 -29.62
CA SER A 899 -7.61 14.56 -28.93
C SER A 899 -6.88 14.73 -27.60
N ILE A 900 -5.78 15.49 -27.58
CA ILE A 900 -5.03 15.75 -26.33
C ILE A 900 -5.87 16.54 -25.33
N LYS A 901 -6.65 17.51 -25.79
CA LYS A 901 -7.59 18.26 -24.95
C LYS A 901 -8.63 17.34 -24.30
N GLN A 902 -9.16 16.37 -25.05
CA GLN A 902 -10.09 15.37 -24.50
C GLN A 902 -9.41 14.47 -23.47
N ILE A 903 -8.16 14.03 -23.70
CA ILE A 903 -7.38 13.28 -22.70
C ILE A 903 -7.25 14.10 -21.41
N HIS A 904 -6.82 15.36 -21.51
CA HIS A 904 -6.67 16.24 -20.35
C HIS A 904 -7.99 16.44 -19.60
N ALA A 905 -9.10 16.68 -20.31
CA ALA A 905 -10.42 16.80 -19.70
C ALA A 905 -10.84 15.53 -18.95
N GLY A 906 -10.55 14.35 -19.53
CA GLY A 906 -10.77 13.06 -18.88
C GLY A 906 -9.92 12.87 -17.62
N VAL A 907 -8.63 13.20 -17.68
CA VAL A 907 -7.72 13.15 -16.53
C VAL A 907 -8.21 14.08 -15.41
N GLN A 908 -8.54 15.32 -15.73
CA GLN A 908 -9.03 16.31 -14.78
C GLN A 908 -10.36 15.89 -14.15
N SER A 909 -11.26 15.32 -14.95
CA SER A 909 -12.59 14.92 -14.45
C SER A 909 -12.53 13.76 -13.46
N SER A 910 -11.46 12.96 -13.45
CA SER A 910 -11.27 11.89 -12.46
C SER A 910 -10.41 12.27 -11.25
N THR A 911 -9.70 13.40 -11.29
CA THR A 911 -8.79 13.82 -10.21
C THR A 911 -9.50 14.04 -8.88
N GLU A 912 -10.69 14.64 -8.87
CA GLU A 912 -11.44 14.85 -7.63
C GLU A 912 -11.80 13.53 -6.93
N ALA A 913 -12.33 12.55 -7.68
CA ALA A 913 -12.62 11.22 -7.14
C ALA A 913 -11.36 10.53 -6.62
N PHE A 914 -10.23 10.71 -7.30
CA PHE A 914 -8.94 10.17 -6.85
C PHE A 914 -8.47 10.80 -5.54
N VAL A 915 -8.46 12.13 -5.45
CA VAL A 915 -8.08 12.87 -4.23
C VAL A 915 -8.99 12.47 -3.07
N ASN A 916 -10.29 12.36 -3.29
CA ASN A 916 -11.23 11.95 -2.24
C ASN A 916 -11.00 10.51 -1.80
N ALA A 917 -10.73 9.58 -2.73
CA ALA A 917 -10.33 8.21 -2.37
C ALA A 917 -9.04 8.19 -1.57
N TYR A 918 -8.08 9.05 -1.91
CA TYR A 918 -6.79 9.18 -1.24
C TYR A 918 -6.96 9.65 0.21
N ARG A 919 -7.80 10.67 0.42
CA ARG A 919 -8.16 11.19 1.75
C ARG A 919 -8.87 10.14 2.61
N LEU A 920 -9.89 9.47 2.06
CA LEU A 920 -10.66 8.45 2.77
C LEU A 920 -9.82 7.22 3.17
N THR A 921 -9.03 6.69 2.23
CA THR A 921 -8.28 5.45 2.46
C THR A 921 -6.98 5.67 3.22
N GLY A 922 -6.27 6.77 2.94
CA GLY A 922 -4.98 7.06 3.54
C GLY A 922 -3.82 6.24 3.06
N VAL A 923 -4.00 5.55 1.94
CA VAL A 923 -2.89 4.88 1.30
C VAL A 923 -1.88 5.94 0.89
N ASN A 924 -0.61 5.71 1.18
CA ASN A 924 0.47 6.59 0.74
C ASN A 924 0.96 6.21 -0.66
N PHE A 925 1.84 7.03 -1.21
CA PHE A 925 2.42 6.81 -2.52
C PHE A 925 3.13 5.44 -2.66
N ASP A 926 3.93 5.05 -1.66
CA ASP A 926 4.64 3.76 -1.66
C ASP A 926 3.67 2.57 -1.77
N GLN A 927 2.53 2.66 -1.08
CA GLN A 927 1.47 1.65 -1.12
C GLN A 927 0.68 1.65 -2.44
N LEU A 928 0.60 2.79 -3.14
CA LEU A 928 -0.05 2.92 -4.45
C LEU A 928 0.83 2.52 -5.62
N ARG A 929 2.16 2.60 -5.48
CA ARG A 929 3.12 2.31 -6.56
C ARG A 929 2.91 0.94 -7.24
N PRO A 930 2.66 -0.18 -6.51
CA PRO A 930 2.38 -1.47 -7.15
C PRO A 930 1.11 -1.46 -8.03
N TYR A 931 0.07 -0.73 -7.60
CA TYR A 931 -1.14 -0.56 -8.40
C TYR A 931 -0.90 0.31 -9.63
N GLY A 932 -0.12 1.38 -9.48
CA GLY A 932 0.37 2.16 -10.62
C GLY A 932 1.10 1.30 -11.65
N PHE A 933 1.89 0.33 -11.20
CA PHE A 933 2.61 -0.57 -12.11
C PHE A 933 1.66 -1.48 -12.88
N ALA A 934 0.66 -2.06 -12.19
CA ALA A 934 -0.36 -2.87 -12.85
C ALA A 934 -1.17 -2.08 -13.90
N LEU A 935 -1.48 -0.81 -13.62
CA LEU A 935 -2.15 0.09 -14.58
C LEU A 935 -1.28 0.38 -15.80
N LEU A 936 -0.01 0.69 -15.59
CA LEU A 936 0.96 0.96 -16.65
C LEU A 936 1.18 -0.29 -17.52
N GLU A 937 1.35 -1.44 -16.90
CA GLU A 937 1.48 -2.71 -17.60
C GLU A 937 0.23 -3.02 -18.43
N ARG A 938 -0.97 -2.77 -17.90
CA ARG A 938 -2.22 -2.94 -18.65
C ARG A 938 -2.28 -2.00 -19.86
N ALA A 939 -1.83 -0.76 -19.73
CA ALA A 939 -1.85 0.22 -20.81
C ALA A 939 -0.84 -0.12 -21.93
N ILE A 940 0.37 -0.56 -21.57
CA ILE A 940 1.48 -0.72 -22.52
C ILE A 940 1.61 -2.15 -23.06
N ILE A 941 1.55 -3.16 -22.18
CA ILE A 941 1.82 -4.56 -22.55
C ILE A 941 0.56 -5.25 -23.06
N TYR A 942 -0.62 -4.86 -22.56
CA TYR A 942 -1.89 -5.50 -22.90
C TYR A 942 -2.93 -4.54 -23.50
N PRO A 943 -2.58 -3.73 -24.53
CA PRO A 943 -3.52 -2.78 -25.10
C PRO A 943 -4.68 -3.46 -25.84
N THR A 944 -5.83 -2.80 -25.87
CA THR A 944 -6.96 -3.18 -26.73
C THR A 944 -6.72 -2.74 -28.17
N ARG A 945 -7.50 -3.29 -29.11
CA ARG A 945 -7.44 -2.88 -30.52
C ARG A 945 -7.82 -1.41 -30.71
N ASP A 946 -8.88 -0.97 -30.02
CA ASP A 946 -9.33 0.42 -30.07
C ASP A 946 -8.25 1.37 -29.52
N GLU A 947 -7.57 0.97 -28.45
CA GLU A 947 -6.45 1.72 -27.88
C GLU A 947 -5.31 1.86 -28.89
N ILE A 948 -4.95 0.79 -29.60
CA ILE A 948 -3.90 0.83 -30.62
C ILE A 948 -4.30 1.74 -31.78
N GLU A 949 -5.52 1.60 -32.29
CA GLU A 949 -5.98 2.37 -33.46
C GLU A 949 -5.94 3.87 -33.20
N HIS A 950 -6.45 4.31 -32.06
CA HIS A 950 -6.56 5.73 -31.72
C HIS A 950 -5.22 6.31 -31.25
N ILE A 951 -4.49 5.62 -30.36
CA ILE A 951 -3.23 6.14 -29.81
C ILE A 951 -2.14 6.21 -30.87
N THR A 952 -2.02 5.19 -31.74
CA THR A 952 -1.04 5.24 -32.85
C THR A 952 -1.45 6.22 -33.97
N GLY A 953 -2.68 6.74 -33.92
CA GLY A 953 -3.15 7.82 -34.78
C GLY A 953 -2.69 9.21 -34.33
N LEU A 954 -2.13 9.34 -33.12
CA LEU A 954 -1.56 10.60 -32.64
C LEU A 954 -0.23 10.88 -33.34
N ALA A 955 -0.02 12.12 -33.75
CA ALA A 955 1.26 12.58 -34.28
C ALA A 955 2.24 12.78 -33.11
N HIS A 956 3.42 12.14 -33.20
CA HIS A 956 4.47 12.30 -32.21
C HIS A 956 5.67 13.04 -32.81
N SER A 957 6.07 14.17 -32.21
CA SER A 957 7.21 14.99 -32.62
C SER A 957 8.42 14.73 -31.71
N GLU A 958 9.57 14.36 -32.28
CA GLU A 958 10.82 14.24 -31.52
C GLU A 958 11.53 15.60 -31.46
N ASP A 959 11.37 16.33 -30.35
CA ASP A 959 11.81 17.72 -30.26
C ASP A 959 13.27 17.89 -29.79
N PHE A 960 14.21 17.39 -30.60
CA PHE A 960 15.66 17.57 -30.44
C PHE A 960 16.25 18.67 -31.34
N GLY A 961 15.42 19.65 -31.71
CA GLY A 961 15.78 20.69 -32.70
C GLY A 961 15.64 20.24 -34.16
N HIS A 962 14.93 19.13 -34.41
CA HIS A 962 14.59 18.60 -35.73
C HIS A 962 13.07 18.52 -35.90
N GLU A 963 12.58 18.73 -37.11
CA GLU A 963 11.15 18.59 -37.47
C GLU A 963 10.83 17.13 -37.84
N ASN A 964 11.10 16.19 -36.92
CA ASN A 964 10.86 14.76 -37.15
C ASN A 964 9.52 14.33 -36.55
N ILE A 965 8.66 13.75 -37.39
CA ILE A 965 7.40 13.11 -36.96
C ILE A 965 7.63 11.59 -36.92
N LEU A 966 7.38 10.99 -35.76
CA LEU A 966 7.47 9.55 -35.56
C LEU A 966 6.14 8.88 -35.94
N ASN A 967 6.21 7.85 -36.79
CA ASN A 967 5.05 7.03 -37.11
C ASN A 967 4.93 5.90 -36.07
N LEU A 968 3.92 5.98 -35.21
CA LEU A 968 3.67 5.00 -34.15
C LEU A 968 3.04 3.70 -34.68
N LYS A 969 2.54 3.68 -35.93
CA LYS A 969 1.88 2.50 -36.50
C LYS A 969 2.88 1.43 -36.91
N SER A 970 2.70 0.24 -36.35
CA SER A 970 3.45 -0.96 -36.73
C SER A 970 2.53 -1.97 -37.43
N PRO A 971 3.01 -2.68 -38.46
CA PRO A 971 2.21 -3.73 -39.11
C PRO A 971 1.94 -4.87 -38.11
N PRO A 972 0.68 -5.30 -37.94
CA PRO A 972 0.35 -6.33 -36.96
C PRO A 972 0.94 -7.69 -37.35
N VAL A 973 1.32 -8.47 -36.34
CA VAL A 973 1.80 -9.83 -36.50
C VAL A 973 0.61 -10.75 -36.75
N ARG A 974 0.63 -11.41 -37.92
CA ARG A 974 -0.35 -12.46 -38.28
C ARG A 974 0.26 -13.84 -38.08
N LEU A 975 -0.56 -14.83 -37.71
CA LEU A 975 -0.14 -16.23 -37.54
C LEU A 975 0.64 -16.79 -38.74
N GLY A 976 0.21 -16.48 -39.98
CA GLY A 976 0.95 -16.87 -41.18
C GLY A 976 2.36 -16.26 -41.27
N GLY A 977 2.54 -15.02 -40.81
CA GLY A 977 3.85 -14.37 -40.79
C GLY A 977 4.81 -15.02 -39.79
N LEU A 978 4.32 -15.41 -38.61
CA LEU A 978 5.11 -16.15 -37.61
C LEU A 978 5.59 -17.51 -38.15
N LEU A 979 4.75 -18.20 -38.92
CA LEU A 979 5.05 -19.53 -39.47
C LEU A 979 5.95 -19.48 -40.71
N PHE A 980 5.68 -18.57 -41.65
CA PHE A 980 6.33 -18.55 -42.96
C PHE A 980 7.46 -17.51 -43.08
N HIS A 981 7.46 -16.46 -42.26
CA HIS A 981 8.45 -15.37 -42.32
C HIS A 981 8.96 -14.90 -40.92
N PRO A 982 9.43 -15.79 -40.05
CA PRO A 982 9.77 -15.47 -38.65
C PRO A 982 10.88 -14.42 -38.52
N ARG A 983 11.85 -14.38 -39.45
CA ARG A 983 12.93 -13.37 -39.45
C ARG A 983 12.40 -11.95 -39.74
N ALA A 984 11.44 -11.82 -40.65
CA ALA A 984 10.84 -10.54 -40.97
C ALA A 984 9.96 -10.05 -39.81
N VAL A 985 9.21 -10.95 -39.18
CA VAL A 985 8.45 -10.65 -37.95
C VAL A 985 9.38 -10.19 -36.83
N TRP A 986 10.49 -10.89 -36.60
CA TRP A 986 11.47 -10.52 -35.57
C TRP A 986 12.12 -9.16 -35.84
N HIS A 987 12.49 -8.89 -37.10
CA HIS A 987 13.03 -7.59 -37.49
C HIS A 987 12.03 -6.45 -37.28
N ASN A 988 10.78 -6.64 -37.69
CA ASN A 988 9.72 -5.65 -37.47
C ASN A 988 9.44 -5.42 -35.99
N LEU A 989 9.46 -6.48 -35.18
CA LEU A 989 9.26 -6.41 -33.73
C LEU A 989 10.37 -5.63 -33.01
N LEU A 990 11.62 -5.76 -33.45
CA LEU A 990 12.73 -5.00 -32.86
C LEU A 990 12.66 -3.50 -33.17
N ASN A 991 12.10 -3.15 -34.32
CA ASN A 991 12.03 -1.77 -34.82
C ASN A 991 10.68 -1.08 -34.58
N ALA A 992 9.69 -1.80 -34.04
CA ALA A 992 8.38 -1.25 -33.75
C ALA A 992 8.46 -0.27 -32.55
N PRO A 993 7.90 0.94 -32.67
CA PRO A 993 7.81 1.87 -31.54
C PRO A 993 6.97 1.29 -30.40
N TRP A 994 5.83 0.66 -30.72
CA TRP A 994 5.01 -0.05 -29.75
C TRP A 994 4.96 -1.55 -30.03
N LYS A 995 5.88 -2.29 -29.42
CA LYS A 995 6.07 -3.73 -29.70
C LYS A 995 4.87 -4.58 -29.31
N ALA A 996 4.25 -4.29 -28.17
CA ALA A 996 3.09 -5.01 -27.67
C ALA A 996 1.85 -4.88 -28.58
N ALA A 997 1.67 -3.71 -29.21
CA ALA A 997 0.57 -3.46 -30.13
C ALA A 997 0.58 -4.39 -31.36
N MET A 998 1.76 -4.87 -31.77
CA MET A 998 1.87 -5.77 -32.91
C MET A 998 1.15 -7.12 -32.69
N PHE A 999 0.88 -7.51 -31.44
CA PHE A 999 0.25 -8.79 -31.10
C PHE A 999 -1.27 -8.71 -30.91
N ALA A 1000 -1.89 -7.54 -30.97
CA ALA A 1000 -3.32 -7.37 -30.65
C ALA A 1000 -4.30 -8.04 -31.62
N ASP A 1001 -3.83 -8.41 -32.81
CA ASP A 1001 -4.60 -9.17 -33.79
C ASP A 1001 -4.58 -10.68 -33.52
N LEU A 1002 -3.74 -11.15 -32.59
CA LEU A 1002 -3.69 -12.56 -32.20
C LEU A 1002 -4.84 -12.88 -31.23
N PRO A 1003 -5.40 -14.10 -31.29
CA PRO A 1003 -6.61 -14.46 -30.55
C PRO A 1003 -6.41 -14.55 -29.03
N THR A 1004 -5.16 -14.50 -28.55
CA THR A 1004 -4.83 -14.57 -27.12
C THR A 1004 -3.71 -13.61 -26.77
N HIS A 1005 -3.76 -13.05 -25.56
CA HIS A 1005 -2.68 -12.25 -24.97
C HIS A 1005 -1.46 -13.10 -24.54
N LEU A 1006 -1.46 -14.40 -24.85
CA LEU A 1006 -0.34 -15.30 -24.57
C LEU A 1006 0.95 -14.81 -25.23
N TRP A 1007 0.86 -14.17 -26.39
CA TRP A 1007 2.02 -13.63 -27.09
C TRP A 1007 2.59 -12.39 -26.41
N ASN A 1008 1.73 -11.49 -25.91
CA ASN A 1008 2.15 -10.36 -25.06
C ASN A 1008 2.82 -10.87 -23.78
N PHE A 1009 2.23 -11.88 -23.12
CA PHE A 1009 2.81 -12.52 -21.94
C PHE A 1009 4.15 -13.21 -22.25
N MET A 1010 4.25 -13.99 -23.32
CA MET A 1010 5.50 -14.64 -23.72
C MET A 1010 6.57 -13.61 -24.07
N PHE A 1011 6.22 -12.53 -24.76
CA PHE A 1011 7.16 -11.44 -25.06
C PHE A 1011 7.66 -10.77 -23.78
N ARG A 1012 6.77 -10.52 -22.82
CA ARG A 1012 7.12 -10.04 -21.47
C ARG A 1012 8.10 -11.00 -20.79
N VAL A 1013 7.77 -12.29 -20.68
CA VAL A 1013 8.60 -13.31 -20.02
C VAL A 1013 9.96 -13.47 -20.71
N LEU A 1014 10.01 -13.51 -22.04
CA LEU A 1014 11.26 -13.65 -22.80
C LEU A 1014 12.20 -12.46 -22.61
N LYS A 1015 11.68 -11.26 -22.35
CA LYS A 1015 12.50 -10.10 -21.99
C LYS A 1015 13.06 -10.17 -20.58
N VAL A 1016 12.30 -10.73 -19.63
CA VAL A 1016 12.78 -10.97 -18.27
C VAL A 1016 13.93 -12.00 -18.29
N VAL A 1017 13.76 -13.11 -19.01
CA VAL A 1017 14.71 -14.24 -19.06
C VAL A 1017 16.01 -13.94 -19.82
N ARG A 1018 16.03 -13.01 -20.79
CA ARG A 1018 17.24 -12.75 -21.59
C ARG A 1018 18.30 -11.90 -20.87
N HIS A 1019 17.97 -11.33 -19.71
CA HIS A 1019 18.82 -10.36 -19.00
C HIS A 1019 19.01 -10.68 -17.51
N SER A 1020 18.37 -11.73 -17.00
CA SER A 1020 18.86 -12.54 -15.86
C SER A 1020 19.91 -13.53 -16.36
#